data_AF-A0A1Y6B3P1-F1
#
_entry.id   AF-A0A1Y6B3P1-F1
#
_cell.length_a   1.000
_cell.length_b   1.000
_cell.length_c   1.000
_cell.angle_alpha   90.00
_cell.angle_beta   90.00
_cell.angle_gamma   90.00
#
_symmetry.space_group_name_H-M   'P 1'
#
loop_
_entity.id
_entity.type
_entity.pdbx_description
1 polymer ?
#
loop_
_entity_poly.entity_id
_entity_poly.type
_entity_poly.pdbx_seq_one_letter_code
_entity_poly.pdbx_strand_id
1 'polypeptide(L)'
;MKLVAKIATLLTGVLLGVLVSLISTKVLEHHLLDKQMKLSALGTEPLSGLKQPSDADFSQDRIANAILVDSILTIIQNYYVDPDRALDNQSLIEGALLELNHYREVSVSDVDEGHRRVQIGKMVTEFSLESDYTFQRLLEDSIHLASFIGKSDLAKNEMFASSQSSNIGAFIYLNALLHSLDPHSGLLDQEEYRELKQGTEGSFGGLGVVVGIQNDVLTVIKPLPHSPAEKAGINGRDQITFINDKSTFGTSLQNLVHHMRGAPGTEVHLSLLRAGENAPRKIKIRREVIQVDSINAEVLKAGDYPVLYLTVDSFSSRTSEEIKEAISFYSREQGIKGITLDLRGNPGGLLDQAVKAADLFLHRGRIVSTSGRRPEVEVAYDDKDEFDLPVVILVDGETASASEILAGALQDNNRAIVIGQPTFGKGSVQTVFELPSNQALKLTIARYYSPSGKTIQNMGIMPDVWVQPIFAADRNLNLLGPGRYASERFLANTLSGAGYQEVPTPRYKFFYQRQSISGDYEKQLALGVFHELFAKNEVPLTEEKQRATYWLASASGYVNQENRVREDEVERYLQTKHRVNWVDTRHPVVEPLAIVTKLKSDSLVSVLEGRPLTVEWEVSNLGDHAVDRVSVFLRSENLEIPTQEQLLGTLKSGQTIRGEMILDLELPANPSPYSLFLGSSIEGWPVMKQQKELRVLVKTSHKPQLSFDISLVDEQGGHEDGILEPGEKAILEVSLLNESDIEAHDVKASLANLSGKQVEIPEKVSETIQTLGTGKNVVVRFPISVSEELISNDLHFGLTIDAEEYLVPLKRDHLLKAIPKRR
;
A
#
# COMPACT_ATOMS: atom_id res chain seq x y z
N MET A 1 18.75 25.70 38.19
CA MET A 1 18.16 26.90 37.56
C MET A 1 17.79 26.70 36.09
N LYS A 2 18.65 26.20 35.19
CA LYS A 2 18.30 25.94 33.77
C LYS A 2 17.21 24.87 33.55
N LEU A 3 17.13 23.86 34.42
CA LEU A 3 16.08 22.83 34.39
C LEU A 3 14.70 23.38 34.83
N VAL A 4 14.69 24.25 35.84
CA VAL A 4 13.48 24.93 36.33
C VAL A 4 12.95 25.93 35.29
N ALA A 5 13.84 26.59 34.54
CA ALA A 5 13.45 27.43 33.42
C ALA A 5 12.83 26.62 32.26
N LYS A 6 13.40 25.47 31.88
CA LYS A 6 12.82 24.58 30.84
C LYS A 6 11.47 23.98 31.24
N ILE A 7 11.29 23.60 32.51
CA ILE A 7 10.02 23.09 33.04
C ILE A 7 8.97 24.21 33.09
N ALA A 8 9.36 25.44 33.45
CA ALA A 8 8.46 26.59 33.41
C ALA A 8 8.03 26.95 31.97
N THR A 9 8.91 26.81 30.96
CA THR A 9 8.56 27.04 29.54
C THR A 9 7.66 25.94 28.96
N LEU A 10 7.83 24.68 29.39
CA LEU A 10 6.93 23.59 28.99
C LEU A 10 5.54 23.72 29.64
N LEU A 11 5.49 24.08 30.93
CA LEU A 11 4.22 24.33 31.63
C LEU A 11 3.47 25.53 31.07
N THR A 12 4.17 26.61 30.69
CA THR A 12 3.50 27.75 30.03
C THR A 12 3.02 27.41 28.64
N GLY A 13 3.72 26.57 27.86
CA GLY A 13 3.26 26.11 26.54
C GLY A 13 1.99 25.25 26.61
N VAL A 14 1.92 24.31 27.56
CA VAL A 14 0.73 23.45 27.78
C VAL A 14 -0.44 24.26 28.34
N LEU A 15 -0.19 25.18 29.27
CA LEU A 15 -1.23 26.10 29.77
C LEU A 15 -1.72 27.06 28.69
N LEU A 16 -0.86 27.54 27.78
CA LEU A 16 -1.28 28.40 26.67
C LEU A 16 -2.13 27.63 25.66
N GLY A 17 -1.81 26.36 25.36
CA GLY A 17 -2.64 25.50 24.50
C GLY A 17 -4.04 25.23 25.09
N VAL A 18 -4.12 24.98 26.40
CA VAL A 18 -5.40 24.80 27.11
C VAL A 18 -6.17 26.13 27.22
N LEU A 19 -5.47 27.26 27.44
CA LEU A 19 -6.09 28.59 27.50
C LEU A 19 -6.61 29.05 26.12
N VAL A 20 -5.89 28.76 25.04
CA VAL A 20 -6.34 29.04 23.66
C VAL A 20 -7.56 28.19 23.30
N SER A 21 -7.61 26.93 23.73
CA SER A 21 -8.79 26.06 23.58
C SER A 21 -10.01 26.56 24.38
N LEU A 22 -9.81 27.03 25.61
CA LEU A 22 -10.85 27.63 26.47
C LEU A 22 -11.31 29.03 26.01
N ILE A 23 -10.40 29.83 25.44
CA ILE A 23 -10.73 31.14 24.87
C ILE A 23 -11.45 30.96 23.54
N SER A 24 -11.06 30.00 22.70
CA SER A 24 -11.75 29.70 21.44
C SER A 24 -13.19 29.24 21.68
N THR A 25 -13.43 28.38 22.67
CA THR A 25 -14.78 27.94 23.07
C THR A 25 -15.65 29.06 23.66
N LYS A 26 -15.10 29.93 24.52
CA LYS A 26 -15.84 31.08 25.07
C LYS A 26 -16.08 32.21 24.05
N VAL A 27 -15.14 32.43 23.13
CA VAL A 27 -15.31 33.39 22.03
C VAL A 27 -16.36 32.86 21.05
N LEU A 28 -16.43 31.55 20.80
CA LEU A 28 -17.51 30.92 20.01
C LEU A 28 -18.88 31.11 20.67
N GLU A 29 -19.01 30.83 21.98
CA GLU A 29 -20.27 31.04 22.73
C GLU A 29 -20.72 32.50 22.70
N HIS A 30 -19.78 33.44 22.89
CA HIS A 30 -20.10 34.87 22.91
C HIS A 30 -20.44 35.41 21.51
N HIS A 31 -19.85 34.85 20.45
CA HIS A 31 -20.14 35.23 19.06
C HIS A 31 -21.48 34.66 18.56
N LEU A 32 -21.90 33.50 19.09
CA LEU A 32 -23.22 32.89 18.85
C LEU A 32 -24.35 33.65 19.58
N LEU A 33 -24.13 34.09 20.82
CA LEU A 33 -25.08 34.92 21.57
C LEU A 33 -25.28 36.32 20.94
N ASP A 34 -24.22 36.93 20.39
CA ASP A 34 -24.30 38.25 19.74
C ASP A 34 -24.98 38.18 18.36
N LYS A 35 -24.91 37.02 17.66
CA LYS A 35 -25.67 36.75 16.43
C LYS A 35 -27.15 36.47 16.71
N GLN A 36 -27.50 35.79 17.81
CA GLN A 36 -28.91 35.58 18.20
C GLN A 36 -29.63 36.88 18.58
N MET A 37 -28.94 37.85 19.20
CA MET A 37 -29.56 39.14 19.55
C MET A 37 -29.68 40.13 18.39
N LYS A 38 -28.87 40.02 17.33
CA LYS A 38 -28.94 40.92 16.16
C LYS A 38 -30.00 40.53 15.12
N LEU A 39 -30.50 39.30 15.14
CA LEU A 39 -31.55 38.84 14.21
C LEU A 39 -32.98 39.27 14.59
N SER A 40 -33.21 39.81 15.79
CA SER A 40 -34.55 40.22 16.25
C SER A 40 -34.87 41.72 16.07
N ALA A 41 -33.93 42.53 15.55
CA ALA A 41 -34.01 43.99 15.64
C ALA A 41 -34.09 44.79 14.31
N LEU A 42 -34.21 44.15 13.14
CA LEU A 42 -34.33 44.86 11.87
C LEU A 42 -35.54 44.37 11.07
N GLY A 43 -36.63 45.14 11.17
CA GLY A 43 -37.87 44.93 10.42
C GLY A 43 -37.83 45.47 8.98
N THR A 44 -38.42 44.67 8.09
CA THR A 44 -39.19 45.01 6.88
C THR A 44 -38.59 45.94 5.81
N GLU A 45 -38.22 45.38 4.65
CA GLU A 45 -38.94 45.49 3.35
C GLU A 45 -38.48 44.36 2.38
N PRO A 46 -39.32 43.87 1.43
CA PRO A 46 -39.08 42.62 0.73
C PRO A 46 -38.40 42.79 -0.64
N LEU A 47 -37.25 42.13 -0.83
CA LEU A 47 -36.71 41.86 -2.17
C LEU A 47 -37.21 40.48 -2.63
N SER A 48 -38.24 40.51 -3.48
CA SER A 48 -38.81 39.37 -4.18
C SER A 48 -37.83 38.81 -5.22
N GLY A 49 -37.49 37.50 -5.14
CA GLY A 49 -36.89 36.82 -6.29
C GLY A 49 -36.05 35.56 -6.05
N LEU A 50 -35.72 35.20 -4.81
CA LEU A 50 -35.00 33.96 -4.51
C LEU A 50 -35.72 33.22 -3.38
N LYS A 51 -36.03 31.94 -3.58
CA LYS A 51 -36.51 31.06 -2.51
C LYS A 51 -35.43 31.03 -1.42
N GLN A 52 -35.67 31.71 -0.31
CA GLN A 52 -34.90 31.47 0.92
C GLN A 52 -35.12 30.00 1.34
N PRO A 53 -34.06 29.24 1.65
CA PRO A 53 -34.23 27.97 2.34
C PRO A 53 -34.89 28.24 3.68
N SER A 54 -35.97 27.53 3.98
CA SER A 54 -36.70 27.65 5.24
C SER A 54 -35.80 27.40 6.46
N ASP A 55 -35.95 28.23 7.50
CA ASP A 55 -35.31 28.16 8.84
C ASP A 55 -35.68 26.90 9.68
N ALA A 56 -35.90 25.75 9.03
CA ALA A 56 -36.42 24.53 9.65
C ALA A 56 -35.54 23.28 9.45
N ASP A 57 -34.23 23.44 9.21
CA ASP A 57 -33.37 22.33 8.78
C ASP A 57 -31.97 22.30 9.42
N PHE A 58 -31.93 22.49 10.75
CA PHE A 58 -30.72 22.25 11.56
C PHE A 58 -30.79 20.86 12.21
N SER A 59 -30.52 19.81 11.42
CA SER A 59 -30.23 18.49 12.01
C SER A 59 -28.85 18.53 12.71
N GLN A 60 -28.68 17.75 13.77
CA GLN A 60 -27.39 17.61 14.46
C GLN A 60 -26.25 17.23 13.50
N ASP A 61 -26.56 16.40 12.50
CA ASP A 61 -25.61 15.96 11.47
C ASP A 61 -25.06 17.12 10.62
N ARG A 62 -25.91 18.10 10.28
CA ARG A 62 -25.48 19.26 9.48
C ARG A 62 -24.51 20.15 10.25
N ILE A 63 -24.71 20.30 11.57
CA ILE A 63 -23.81 21.05 12.46
C ILE A 63 -22.48 20.30 12.62
N ALA A 64 -22.53 18.98 12.82
CA ALA A 64 -21.34 18.16 12.96
C ALA A 64 -20.49 18.16 11.67
N ASN A 65 -21.12 18.04 10.50
CA ASN A 65 -20.46 18.20 9.20
C ASN A 65 -19.82 19.59 9.06
N ALA A 66 -20.54 20.66 9.43
CA ALA A 66 -20.03 22.03 9.33
C ALA A 66 -18.75 22.24 10.16
N ILE A 67 -18.73 21.76 11.41
CA ILE A 67 -17.55 21.88 12.29
C ILE A 67 -16.36 21.11 11.72
N LEU A 68 -16.58 19.89 11.22
CA LEU A 68 -15.51 19.05 10.69
C LEU A 68 -14.92 19.63 9.40
N VAL A 69 -15.79 20.04 8.47
CA VAL A 69 -15.37 20.66 7.20
C VAL A 69 -14.61 21.96 7.46
N ASP A 70 -15.14 22.86 8.30
CA ASP A 70 -14.49 24.13 8.64
C ASP A 70 -13.09 23.91 9.26
N SER A 71 -13.00 22.97 10.20
CA SER A 71 -11.74 22.62 10.86
C SER A 71 -10.70 22.13 9.86
N ILE A 72 -11.08 21.21 8.96
CA ILE A 72 -10.15 20.61 8.00
C ILE A 72 -9.73 21.63 6.95
N LEU A 73 -10.65 22.40 6.37
CA LEU A 73 -10.31 23.46 5.42
C LEU A 73 -9.38 24.51 6.05
N THR A 74 -9.63 24.89 7.31
CA THR A 74 -8.76 25.80 8.05
C THR A 74 -7.36 25.22 8.26
N ILE A 75 -7.26 23.93 8.60
CA ILE A 75 -5.95 23.28 8.76
C ILE A 75 -5.20 23.22 7.42
N ILE A 76 -5.88 22.86 6.32
CA ILE A 76 -5.31 22.87 4.96
C ILE A 76 -4.73 24.25 4.63
N GLN A 77 -5.53 25.31 4.75
CA GLN A 77 -5.08 26.67 4.41
C GLN A 77 -3.92 27.17 5.28
N ASN A 78 -3.77 26.65 6.50
CA ASN A 78 -2.75 27.09 7.45
C ASN A 78 -1.48 26.24 7.47
N TYR A 79 -1.55 24.96 7.10
CA TYR A 79 -0.46 24.01 7.31
C TYR A 79 -0.05 23.24 6.06
N TYR A 80 -0.88 23.20 5.02
CA TYR A 80 -0.53 22.45 3.81
C TYR A 80 0.76 22.97 3.18
N VAL A 81 1.56 22.03 2.68
CA VAL A 81 2.92 22.25 2.17
C VAL A 81 3.00 23.20 0.98
N ASP A 82 1.95 23.26 0.17
CA ASP A 82 1.87 24.05 -1.05
C ASP A 82 0.77 25.12 -0.93
N PRO A 83 1.12 26.36 -0.51
CA PRO A 83 0.13 27.41 -0.31
C PRO A 83 -0.67 27.75 -1.56
N ASP A 84 -0.07 27.66 -2.75
CA ASP A 84 -0.74 28.02 -4.00
C ASP A 84 -1.88 27.03 -4.29
N ARG A 85 -1.65 25.73 -4.09
CA ARG A 85 -2.71 24.70 -4.19
C ARG A 85 -3.77 24.84 -3.10
N ALA A 86 -3.38 25.18 -1.88
CA ALA A 86 -4.29 25.26 -0.73
C ALA A 86 -5.11 26.56 -0.66
N LEU A 87 -4.69 27.63 -1.32
CA LEU A 87 -5.38 28.93 -1.32
C LEU A 87 -6.23 29.16 -2.57
N ASP A 88 -6.05 28.35 -3.62
CA ASP A 88 -6.93 28.34 -4.79
C ASP A 88 -8.21 27.55 -4.51
N ASN A 89 -9.20 28.24 -3.93
CA ASN A 89 -10.46 27.62 -3.51
C ASN A 89 -11.25 27.01 -4.66
N GLN A 90 -11.17 27.59 -5.87
CA GLN A 90 -11.88 27.05 -7.04
C GLN A 90 -11.25 25.73 -7.45
N SER A 91 -9.92 25.69 -7.61
CA SER A 91 -9.21 24.47 -7.96
C SER A 91 -9.38 23.37 -6.91
N LEU A 92 -9.49 23.72 -5.62
CA LEU A 92 -9.75 22.75 -4.55
C LEU A 92 -11.09 22.03 -4.70
N ILE A 93 -12.18 22.77 -4.95
CA ILE A 93 -13.48 22.13 -5.11
C ILE A 93 -13.56 21.38 -6.43
N GLU A 94 -12.99 21.91 -7.52
CA GLU A 94 -12.90 21.21 -8.81
C GLU A 94 -12.15 19.89 -8.68
N GLY A 95 -11.01 19.89 -7.98
CA GLY A 95 -10.24 18.69 -7.66
C GLY A 95 -11.06 17.68 -6.86
N ALA A 96 -11.74 18.12 -5.79
CA ALA A 96 -12.60 17.25 -4.99
C ALA A 96 -13.70 16.58 -5.81
N LEU A 97 -14.29 17.31 -6.76
CA LEU A 97 -15.34 16.78 -7.64
C LEU A 97 -14.81 15.78 -8.65
N LEU A 98 -13.63 16.03 -9.21
CA LEU A 98 -12.94 15.06 -10.07
C LEU A 98 -12.65 13.77 -9.31
N GLU A 99 -12.15 13.88 -8.07
CA GLU A 99 -11.91 12.71 -7.20
C GLU A 99 -13.20 11.97 -6.82
N LEU A 100 -14.29 12.70 -6.55
CA LEU A 100 -15.58 12.08 -6.31
C LEU A 100 -16.10 11.30 -7.53
N ASN A 101 -15.76 11.72 -8.75
CA ASN A 101 -16.15 11.05 -9.99
C ASN A 101 -15.46 9.68 -10.18
N HIS A 102 -14.46 9.35 -9.36
CA HIS A 102 -13.86 8.01 -9.30
C HIS A 102 -14.75 6.99 -8.59
N TYR A 103 -15.70 7.43 -7.75
CA TYR A 103 -16.69 6.53 -7.14
C TYR A 103 -17.75 6.11 -8.17
N ARG A 104 -17.99 4.80 -8.25
CA ARG A 104 -18.92 4.18 -9.21
C ARG A 104 -20.32 4.78 -9.20
N GLU A 105 -20.82 5.19 -8.04
CA GLU A 105 -22.18 5.70 -7.87
C GLU A 105 -22.32 7.19 -8.19
N VAL A 106 -21.20 7.89 -8.41
CA VAL A 106 -21.14 9.33 -8.60
C VAL A 106 -20.87 9.65 -10.06
N SER A 107 -21.64 10.60 -10.60
CA SER A 107 -21.40 11.18 -11.92
C SER A 107 -21.26 12.69 -11.78
N VAL A 108 -20.13 13.22 -12.22
CA VAL A 108 -19.88 14.66 -12.33
C VAL A 108 -19.89 15.06 -13.80
N SER A 109 -20.70 16.07 -14.14
CA SER A 109 -20.88 16.51 -15.52
C SER A 109 -21.00 18.03 -15.62
N ASP A 110 -20.59 18.58 -16.76
CA ASP A 110 -20.76 19.99 -17.08
C ASP A 110 -22.19 20.26 -17.55
N VAL A 111 -22.83 21.26 -16.96
CA VAL A 111 -24.14 21.76 -17.43
C VAL A 111 -23.93 22.84 -18.47
N ASP A 112 -23.07 23.81 -18.16
CA ASP A 112 -22.57 24.85 -19.05
C ASP A 112 -21.23 25.40 -18.49
N GLU A 113 -20.70 26.48 -19.07
CA GLU A 113 -19.41 27.06 -18.68
C GLU A 113 -19.44 27.56 -17.22
N GLY A 114 -18.69 26.88 -16.35
CA GLY A 114 -18.62 27.19 -14.91
C GLY A 114 -19.67 26.49 -14.05
N HIS A 115 -20.63 25.75 -14.62
CA HIS A 115 -21.64 25.02 -13.84
C HIS A 115 -21.40 23.51 -13.85
N ARG A 116 -21.31 22.93 -12.65
CA ARG A 116 -21.13 21.49 -12.47
C ARG A 116 -22.41 20.87 -11.90
N ARG A 117 -22.73 19.68 -12.38
CA ARG A 117 -23.78 18.81 -11.86
C ARG A 117 -23.15 17.57 -11.25
N VAL A 118 -23.52 17.28 -10.01
CA VAL A 118 -23.17 16.04 -9.31
C VAL A 118 -24.45 15.21 -9.15
N GLN A 119 -24.40 13.98 -9.63
CA GLN A 119 -25.50 13.02 -9.54
C GLN A 119 -25.05 11.78 -8.78
N ILE A 120 -25.85 11.34 -7.81
CA ILE A 120 -25.67 10.08 -7.06
C ILE A 120 -27.01 9.33 -7.08
N GLY A 121 -27.07 8.26 -7.88
CA GLY A 121 -28.32 7.55 -8.16
C GLY A 121 -29.39 8.48 -8.74
N LYS A 122 -30.48 8.71 -7.99
CA LYS A 122 -31.57 9.62 -8.37
C LYS A 122 -31.41 11.04 -7.82
N MET A 123 -30.45 11.25 -6.92
CA MET A 123 -30.20 12.56 -6.33
C MET A 123 -29.29 13.36 -7.25
N VAL A 124 -29.62 14.64 -7.44
CA VAL A 124 -28.86 15.58 -8.27
C VAL A 124 -28.68 16.87 -7.50
N THR A 125 -27.48 17.45 -7.57
CA THR A 125 -27.18 18.80 -7.09
C THR A 125 -26.33 19.53 -8.13
N GLU A 126 -26.45 20.84 -8.17
CA GLU A 126 -25.77 21.72 -9.13
C GLU A 126 -25.18 22.93 -8.39
N PHE A 127 -24.04 23.41 -8.84
CA PHE A 127 -23.39 24.60 -8.30
C PHE A 127 -22.58 25.33 -9.38
N SER A 128 -22.40 26.64 -9.14
CA SER A 128 -21.64 27.55 -10.00
C SER A 128 -20.23 27.75 -9.44
N LEU A 129 -19.23 27.54 -10.27
CA LEU A 129 -17.80 27.71 -10.02
C LEU A 129 -17.31 28.96 -10.76
N GLU A 130 -17.81 30.11 -10.32
CA GLU A 130 -17.38 31.42 -10.85
C GLU A 130 -15.94 31.72 -10.46
N SER A 131 -15.25 32.55 -11.24
CA SER A 131 -13.82 32.86 -11.07
C SER A 131 -13.46 33.56 -9.75
N ASP A 132 -14.42 34.15 -9.04
CA ASP A 132 -14.25 34.82 -7.74
C ASP A 132 -14.66 33.93 -6.55
N TYR A 133 -14.24 32.66 -6.59
CA TYR A 133 -14.61 31.64 -5.60
C TYR A 133 -13.99 31.90 -4.21
N THR A 134 -14.77 32.52 -3.32
CA THR A 134 -14.32 32.88 -1.96
C THR A 134 -14.22 31.67 -1.02
N PHE A 135 -13.46 31.81 0.07
CA PHE A 135 -13.39 30.77 1.12
C PHE A 135 -14.76 30.50 1.75
N GLN A 136 -15.57 31.54 1.97
CA GLN A 136 -16.92 31.35 2.48
C GLN A 136 -17.76 30.51 1.53
N ARG A 137 -17.61 30.72 0.21
CA ARG A 137 -18.33 29.93 -0.78
C ARG A 137 -17.86 28.47 -0.80
N LEU A 138 -16.55 28.25 -0.77
CA LEU A 138 -15.96 26.91 -0.63
C LEU A 138 -16.52 26.19 0.59
N LEU A 139 -16.57 26.85 1.75
CA LEU A 139 -17.10 26.27 2.98
C LEU A 139 -18.59 25.90 2.83
N GLU A 140 -19.41 26.81 2.31
CA GLU A 140 -20.85 26.58 2.10
C GLU A 140 -21.12 25.40 1.15
N ASP A 141 -20.43 25.37 0.00
CA ASP A 141 -20.59 24.31 -1.00
C ASP A 141 -20.02 22.97 -0.51
N SER A 142 -18.92 22.98 0.25
CA SER A 142 -18.35 21.80 0.90
C SER A 142 -19.32 21.15 1.90
N ILE A 143 -19.94 21.97 2.76
CA ILE A 143 -20.94 21.49 3.73
C ILE A 143 -22.17 20.95 3.02
N HIS A 144 -22.59 21.60 1.93
CA HIS A 144 -23.69 21.14 1.10
C HIS A 144 -23.37 19.78 0.47
N LEU A 145 -22.22 19.62 -0.18
CA LEU A 145 -21.79 18.36 -0.79
C LEU A 145 -21.65 17.24 0.23
N ALA A 146 -21.00 17.49 1.36
CA ALA A 146 -20.91 16.52 2.46
C ALA A 146 -22.29 16.05 2.93
N SER A 147 -23.24 16.98 3.09
CA SER A 147 -24.60 16.66 3.51
C SER A 147 -25.40 15.94 2.40
N PHE A 148 -25.18 16.29 1.13
CA PHE A 148 -25.79 15.64 -0.02
C PHE A 148 -25.32 14.19 -0.15
N ILE A 149 -24.01 13.95 -0.05
CA ILE A 149 -23.40 12.62 -0.06
C ILE A 149 -23.92 11.79 1.11
N GLY A 150 -23.94 12.35 2.32
CA GLY A 150 -24.42 11.64 3.52
C GLY A 150 -25.87 11.16 3.46
N LYS A 151 -26.72 11.83 2.65
CA LYS A 151 -28.12 11.43 2.42
C LYS A 151 -28.29 10.43 1.26
N SER A 152 -27.25 10.23 0.46
CA SER A 152 -27.29 9.39 -0.73
C SER A 152 -27.03 7.90 -0.42
N ASP A 153 -27.24 7.03 -1.40
CA ASP A 153 -26.94 5.60 -1.23
C ASP A 153 -25.44 5.30 -1.21
N LEU A 154 -24.58 6.23 -1.68
CA LEU A 154 -23.12 6.10 -1.56
C LEU A 154 -22.69 5.97 -0.10
N ALA A 155 -23.30 6.75 0.81
CA ALA A 155 -23.02 6.68 2.24
C ALA A 155 -23.42 5.35 2.91
N LYS A 156 -24.21 4.52 2.23
CA LYS A 156 -24.65 3.20 2.70
C LYS A 156 -23.86 2.05 2.05
N ASN A 157 -22.92 2.35 1.16
CA ASN A 157 -22.09 1.35 0.49
C ASN A 157 -21.29 0.57 1.55
N GLU A 158 -21.16 -0.75 1.37
CA GLU A 158 -20.42 -1.64 2.27
C GLU A 158 -18.98 -1.18 2.52
N MET A 159 -18.33 -0.55 1.54
CA MET A 159 -16.98 0.04 1.66
C MET A 159 -16.90 1.08 2.78
N PHE A 160 -17.99 1.79 3.03
CA PHE A 160 -18.09 2.82 4.06
C PHE A 160 -18.86 2.34 5.29
N ALA A 161 -19.55 1.20 5.22
CA ALA A 161 -20.33 0.64 6.31
C ALA A 161 -19.48 0.18 7.49
N SER A 162 -18.20 -0.15 7.26
CA SER A 162 -17.22 -0.43 8.32
C SER A 162 -16.67 0.83 8.98
N SER A 163 -16.75 1.99 8.31
CA SER A 163 -16.27 3.24 8.87
C SER A 163 -17.18 3.65 10.02
N GLN A 164 -16.64 3.67 11.25
CA GLN A 164 -17.37 4.14 12.43
C GLN A 164 -17.49 5.68 12.47
N SER A 165 -17.33 6.35 11.32
CA SER A 165 -17.49 7.80 11.25
C SER A 165 -18.95 8.21 11.45
N SER A 166 -19.19 9.03 12.48
CA SER A 166 -20.51 9.63 12.71
C SER A 166 -20.95 10.59 11.59
N ASN A 167 -20.03 11.02 10.72
CA ASN A 167 -20.22 12.04 9.69
C ASN A 167 -19.78 11.53 8.31
N ILE A 168 -20.30 10.37 7.88
CA ILE A 168 -19.78 9.66 6.71
C ILE A 168 -19.77 10.50 5.42
N GLY A 169 -20.77 11.37 5.21
CA GLY A 169 -20.82 12.24 4.04
C GLY A 169 -19.68 13.27 4.01
N ALA A 170 -19.32 13.84 5.17
CA ALA A 170 -18.15 14.71 5.29
C ALA A 170 -16.85 13.92 5.16
N PHE A 171 -16.78 12.70 5.68
CA PHE A 171 -15.62 11.83 5.53
C PHE A 171 -15.30 11.55 4.04
N ILE A 172 -16.31 11.13 3.26
CA ILE A 172 -16.18 10.86 1.82
C ILE A 172 -15.74 12.12 1.07
N TYR A 173 -16.43 13.24 1.30
CA TYR A 173 -16.14 14.51 0.62
C TYR A 173 -14.72 15.03 0.93
N LEU A 174 -14.35 15.05 2.21
CA LEU A 174 -13.07 15.61 2.64
C LEU A 174 -11.90 14.73 2.20
N ASN A 175 -12.06 13.41 2.15
CA ASN A 175 -11.04 12.55 1.54
C ASN A 175 -10.88 12.80 0.04
N ALA A 176 -11.96 13.01 -0.71
CA ALA A 176 -11.86 13.40 -2.12
C ALA A 176 -11.12 14.74 -2.29
N LEU A 177 -11.42 15.73 -1.45
CA LEU A 177 -10.71 17.01 -1.44
C LEU A 177 -9.23 16.85 -1.07
N LEU A 178 -8.90 16.06 -0.06
CA LEU A 178 -7.51 15.82 0.39
C LEU A 178 -6.70 15.04 -0.65
N HIS A 179 -7.28 14.05 -1.34
CA HIS A 179 -6.61 13.33 -2.42
C HIS A 179 -6.33 14.19 -3.65
N SER A 180 -7.16 15.22 -3.90
CA SER A 180 -6.88 16.19 -4.95
C SER A 180 -5.67 17.09 -4.66
N LEU A 181 -5.28 17.23 -3.38
CA LEU A 181 -4.10 18.00 -2.98
C LEU A 181 -2.81 17.21 -3.24
N ASP A 182 -2.74 16.00 -2.67
CA ASP A 182 -1.64 15.04 -2.86
C ASP A 182 -2.08 13.62 -2.45
N PRO A 183 -1.34 12.56 -2.86
CA PRO A 183 -1.70 11.17 -2.57
C PRO A 183 -1.43 10.73 -1.12
N HIS A 184 -0.88 11.60 -0.27
CA HIS A 184 -0.47 11.25 1.11
C HIS A 184 -1.33 11.92 2.18
N SER A 185 -2.22 12.84 1.81
CA SER A 185 -3.11 13.55 2.71
C SER A 185 -4.47 12.88 2.73
N GLY A 186 -5.03 12.69 3.94
CA GLY A 186 -6.29 11.97 4.10
C GLY A 186 -6.82 12.07 5.52
N LEU A 187 -8.14 11.97 5.63
CA LEU A 187 -8.86 11.83 6.88
C LEU A 187 -8.95 10.35 7.23
N LEU A 188 -8.39 10.01 8.39
CA LEU A 188 -8.37 8.67 8.95
C LEU A 188 -9.56 8.49 9.87
N ASP A 189 -10.30 7.41 9.68
CA ASP A 189 -11.30 6.98 10.64
C ASP A 189 -10.65 6.40 11.92
N GLN A 190 -11.50 5.94 12.85
CA GLN A 190 -11.02 5.44 14.13
C GLN A 190 -10.11 4.21 14.00
N GLU A 191 -10.39 3.34 13.04
CA GLU A 191 -9.62 2.11 12.86
C GLU A 191 -8.32 2.42 12.13
N GLU A 192 -8.38 3.17 11.03
CA GLU A 192 -7.19 3.60 10.29
C GLU A 192 -6.22 4.38 11.19
N TYR A 193 -6.74 5.26 12.06
CA TYR A 193 -5.90 6.00 12.99
C TYR A 193 -5.26 5.08 14.05
N ARG A 194 -6.01 4.10 14.55
CA ARG A 194 -5.49 3.11 15.50
C ARG A 194 -4.40 2.26 14.87
N GLU A 195 -4.58 1.82 13.62
CA GLU A 195 -3.57 1.05 12.89
C GLU A 195 -2.31 1.86 12.65
N LEU A 196 -2.43 3.13 12.25
CA LEU A 196 -1.30 4.03 12.09
C LEU A 196 -0.49 4.16 13.39
N LYS A 197 -1.18 4.40 14.53
CA LYS A 197 -0.54 4.49 15.85
C LYS A 197 0.23 3.21 16.20
N GLN A 198 -0.43 2.05 16.11
CA GLN A 198 0.18 0.76 16.43
C GLN A 198 1.41 0.46 15.55
N GLY A 199 1.34 0.78 14.25
CA GLY A 199 2.48 0.63 13.34
C GLY A 199 3.68 1.49 13.77
N THR A 200 3.44 2.76 14.12
CA THR A 200 4.51 3.67 14.56
C THR A 200 5.08 3.35 15.94
N GLU A 201 4.25 2.83 16.86
CA GLU A 201 4.71 2.40 18.18
C GLU A 201 5.58 1.14 18.09
N GLY A 202 5.43 0.33 17.04
CA GLY A 202 6.10 -0.97 16.93
C GLY A 202 5.54 -2.00 17.93
N SER A 203 4.37 -1.73 18.47
CA SER A 203 3.70 -2.61 19.43
C SER A 203 2.20 -2.56 19.27
N PHE A 204 1.53 -3.68 19.55
CA PHE A 204 0.07 -3.74 19.49
C PHE A 204 -0.50 -4.72 20.52
N GLY A 205 -1.74 -4.49 20.94
CA GLY A 205 -2.46 -5.45 21.77
C GLY A 205 -2.94 -6.64 20.94
N GLY A 206 -2.48 -7.85 21.27
CA GLY A 206 -2.80 -9.03 20.48
C GLY A 206 -2.26 -10.34 21.05
N LEU A 207 -2.17 -11.34 20.18
CA LEU A 207 -1.79 -12.72 20.54
C LEU A 207 -0.34 -13.03 20.20
N GLY A 208 0.28 -12.25 19.31
CA GLY A 208 1.62 -12.47 18.79
C GLY A 208 1.72 -13.73 17.96
N VAL A 209 0.94 -13.78 16.87
CA VAL A 209 0.91 -14.89 15.92
C VAL A 209 0.91 -14.34 14.50
N VAL A 210 1.71 -14.94 13.62
CA VAL A 210 1.71 -14.67 12.19
C VAL A 210 0.81 -15.68 11.51
N VAL A 211 -0.17 -15.20 10.76
CA VAL A 211 -1.20 -16.01 10.11
C VAL A 211 -1.27 -15.71 8.61
N GLY A 212 -1.78 -16.66 7.84
CA GLY A 212 -2.12 -16.47 6.42
C GLY A 212 -3.26 -17.41 6.03
N ILE A 213 -3.89 -17.15 4.89
CA ILE A 213 -4.89 -18.06 4.34
C ILE A 213 -4.16 -19.14 3.53
N GLN A 214 -4.36 -20.42 3.88
CA GLN A 214 -3.87 -21.56 3.12
C GLN A 214 -5.03 -22.51 2.86
N ASN A 215 -5.27 -22.84 1.59
CA ASN A 215 -6.42 -23.66 1.17
C ASN A 215 -7.76 -23.15 1.77
N ASP A 216 -7.99 -21.83 1.67
CA ASP A 216 -9.19 -21.13 2.19
C ASP A 216 -9.40 -21.16 3.72
N VAL A 217 -8.43 -21.66 4.49
CA VAL A 217 -8.49 -21.71 5.96
C VAL A 217 -7.41 -20.80 6.57
N LEU A 218 -7.79 -20.05 7.60
CA LEU A 218 -6.84 -19.26 8.38
C LEU A 218 -5.84 -20.18 9.08
N THR A 219 -4.58 -20.07 8.71
CA THR A 219 -3.52 -20.96 9.14
C THR A 219 -2.41 -20.17 9.81
N VAL A 220 -1.93 -20.67 10.94
CA VAL A 220 -0.78 -20.13 11.65
C VAL A 220 0.48 -20.42 10.84
N ILE A 221 1.20 -19.38 10.44
CA ILE A 221 2.52 -19.51 9.84
C ILE A 221 3.53 -19.81 10.95
N LYS A 222 3.58 -18.94 11.97
CA LYS A 222 4.39 -19.14 13.18
C LYS A 222 3.85 -18.31 14.35
N PRO A 223 3.94 -18.79 15.61
CA PRO A 223 3.84 -17.92 16.77
C PRO A 223 5.07 -17.01 16.86
N LEU A 224 4.93 -15.83 17.44
CA LEU A 224 6.06 -14.98 17.81
C LEU A 224 6.71 -15.49 19.12
N PRO A 225 8.03 -15.42 19.26
CA PRO A 225 8.70 -15.82 20.50
C PRO A 225 8.17 -15.06 21.72
N HIS A 226 8.04 -15.76 22.84
CA HIS A 226 7.57 -15.25 24.13
C HIS A 226 6.14 -14.67 24.14
N SER A 227 5.37 -14.86 23.06
CA SER A 227 4.04 -14.30 22.92
C SER A 227 2.97 -15.10 23.68
N PRO A 228 1.77 -14.52 23.91
CA PRO A 228 0.62 -15.26 24.41
C PRO A 228 0.27 -16.50 23.57
N ALA A 229 0.41 -16.41 22.24
CA ALA A 229 0.15 -17.53 21.35
C ALA A 229 1.14 -18.67 21.54
N GLU A 230 2.45 -18.37 21.65
CA GLU A 230 3.47 -19.39 21.96
C GLU A 230 3.22 -20.03 23.33
N LYS A 231 2.99 -19.21 24.36
CA LYS A 231 2.66 -19.66 25.73
C LYS A 231 1.41 -20.54 25.78
N ALA A 232 0.44 -20.29 24.90
CA ALA A 232 -0.79 -21.07 24.77
C ALA A 232 -0.61 -22.37 23.96
N GLY A 233 0.60 -22.67 23.47
CA GLY A 233 0.93 -23.89 22.74
C GLY A 233 0.49 -23.90 21.27
N ILE A 234 0.26 -22.71 20.68
CA ILE A 234 0.01 -22.57 19.25
C ILE A 234 1.30 -22.87 18.48
N ASN A 235 1.22 -23.74 17.48
CA ASN A 235 2.35 -24.06 16.61
C ASN A 235 2.10 -23.63 15.17
N GLY A 236 3.18 -23.55 14.39
CA GLY A 236 3.08 -23.40 12.93
C GLY A 236 2.23 -24.51 12.32
N ARG A 237 1.43 -24.15 11.32
CA ARG A 237 0.42 -24.96 10.62
C ARG A 237 -0.84 -25.31 11.42
N ASP A 238 -1.02 -24.78 12.64
CA ASP A 238 -2.31 -24.86 13.30
C ASP A 238 -3.36 -24.07 12.49
N GLN A 239 -4.50 -24.69 12.20
CA GLN A 239 -5.63 -24.01 11.55
C GLN A 239 -6.52 -23.35 12.60
N ILE A 240 -6.77 -22.06 12.46
CA ILE A 240 -7.71 -21.32 13.32
C ILE A 240 -9.07 -21.39 12.64
N THR A 241 -9.99 -22.19 13.14
CA THR A 241 -11.32 -22.39 12.53
C THR A 241 -12.37 -21.42 13.06
N PHE A 242 -12.23 -20.98 14.31
CA PHE A 242 -13.11 -19.98 14.93
C PHE A 242 -12.30 -18.97 15.74
N ILE A 243 -12.73 -17.71 15.70
CA ILE A 243 -12.31 -16.64 16.61
C ILE A 243 -13.54 -16.21 17.40
N ASN A 244 -13.49 -16.44 18.71
CA ASN A 244 -14.62 -16.49 19.61
C ASN A 244 -15.65 -17.52 19.11
N ASP A 245 -16.84 -17.06 18.73
CA ASP A 245 -17.92 -17.89 18.20
C ASP A 245 -18.16 -17.64 16.70
N LYS A 246 -17.25 -16.90 16.04
CA LYS A 246 -17.33 -16.60 14.60
C LYS A 246 -16.37 -17.49 13.82
N SER A 247 -16.89 -18.11 12.76
CA SER A 247 -16.09 -18.86 11.81
C SER A 247 -15.03 -17.98 11.16
N THR A 248 -13.84 -18.53 10.94
CA THR A 248 -12.79 -17.82 10.19
C THR A 248 -12.90 -18.06 8.68
N PHE A 249 -13.68 -19.07 8.28
CA PHE A 249 -13.83 -19.46 6.89
C PHE A 249 -14.50 -18.36 6.06
N GLY A 250 -13.98 -18.11 4.86
CA GLY A 250 -14.53 -17.13 3.91
C GLY A 250 -14.43 -15.66 4.34
N THR A 251 -13.80 -15.36 5.47
CA THR A 251 -13.58 -13.98 5.93
C THR A 251 -12.22 -13.46 5.45
N SER A 252 -12.12 -12.18 5.11
CA SER A 252 -10.85 -11.58 4.70
C SER A 252 -9.80 -11.64 5.82
N LEU A 253 -8.52 -11.80 5.46
CA LEU A 253 -7.43 -11.87 6.41
C LEU A 253 -7.37 -10.64 7.32
N GLN A 254 -7.59 -9.43 6.77
CA GLN A 254 -7.62 -8.18 7.52
C GLN A 254 -8.68 -8.21 8.63
N ASN A 255 -9.93 -8.59 8.31
CA ASN A 255 -11.01 -8.70 9.30
C ASN A 255 -10.71 -9.76 10.38
N LEU A 256 -10.07 -10.87 10.01
CA LEU A 256 -9.67 -11.91 10.95
C LEU A 256 -8.58 -11.42 11.91
N VAL A 257 -7.56 -10.72 11.38
CA VAL A 257 -6.50 -10.10 12.19
C VAL A 257 -7.09 -9.06 13.16
N HIS A 258 -8.04 -8.25 12.70
CA HIS A 258 -8.76 -7.29 13.53
C HIS A 258 -9.45 -7.98 14.74
N HIS A 259 -10.16 -9.10 14.52
CA HIS A 259 -10.77 -9.85 15.61
C HIS A 259 -9.77 -10.48 16.59
N MET A 260 -8.56 -10.83 16.13
CA MET A 260 -7.50 -11.35 17.00
C MET A 260 -6.80 -10.25 17.80
N ARG A 261 -6.71 -9.03 17.27
CA ARG A 261 -6.22 -7.84 17.97
C ARG A 261 -7.25 -7.31 18.97
N GLY A 262 -6.80 -6.45 19.88
CA GLY A 262 -7.67 -5.84 20.90
C GLY A 262 -6.88 -5.34 22.10
N ALA A 263 -7.56 -4.63 23.01
CA ALA A 263 -6.91 -4.05 24.17
C ALA A 263 -6.17 -5.11 25.02
N PRO A 264 -4.92 -4.85 25.46
CA PRO A 264 -4.19 -5.74 26.35
C PRO A 264 -5.02 -6.09 27.60
N GLY A 265 -4.90 -7.33 28.07
CA GLY A 265 -5.67 -7.86 29.19
C GLY A 265 -7.05 -8.41 28.83
N THR A 266 -7.61 -8.08 27.66
CA THR A 266 -8.83 -8.72 27.14
C THR A 266 -8.56 -10.14 26.67
N GLU A 267 -9.62 -10.93 26.48
CA GLU A 267 -9.52 -12.34 26.12
C GLU A 267 -10.07 -12.60 24.72
N VAL A 268 -9.53 -13.61 24.07
CA VAL A 268 -10.04 -14.18 22.82
C VAL A 268 -10.08 -15.69 22.96
N HIS A 269 -11.13 -16.31 22.43
CA HIS A 269 -11.21 -17.76 22.33
C HIS A 269 -10.86 -18.16 20.90
N LEU A 270 -9.93 -19.09 20.71
CA LEU A 270 -9.63 -19.63 19.39
C LEU A 270 -10.01 -21.11 19.37
N SER A 271 -10.63 -21.56 18.28
CA SER A 271 -10.71 -22.98 17.97
C SER A 271 -9.56 -23.32 17.02
N LEU A 272 -8.66 -24.20 17.47
CA LEU A 272 -7.49 -24.61 16.72
C LEU A 272 -7.60 -26.07 16.30
N LEU A 273 -7.25 -26.35 15.06
CA LEU A 273 -7.13 -27.70 14.53
C LEU A 273 -5.70 -27.93 14.06
N ARG A 274 -4.98 -28.84 14.74
CA ARG A 274 -3.65 -29.28 14.30
C ARG A 274 -3.76 -30.53 13.44
N ALA A 275 -2.87 -30.64 12.45
CA ALA A 275 -2.78 -31.82 11.62
C ALA A 275 -2.70 -33.11 12.45
N GLY A 276 -3.64 -34.02 12.22
CA GLY A 276 -3.71 -35.30 12.91
C GLY A 276 -4.64 -35.35 14.13
N GLU A 277 -5.17 -34.22 14.61
CA GLU A 277 -6.10 -34.16 15.74
C GLU A 277 -7.52 -34.65 15.39
N ASN A 278 -8.19 -35.23 16.38
CA ASN A 278 -9.55 -35.73 16.21
C ASN A 278 -10.57 -34.58 16.07
N ALA A 279 -10.46 -33.53 16.88
CA ALA A 279 -11.36 -32.36 16.85
C ALA A 279 -10.59 -31.06 17.10
N PRO A 280 -11.15 -29.89 16.69
CA PRO A 280 -10.62 -28.60 17.08
C PRO A 280 -10.63 -28.43 18.61
N ARG A 281 -9.52 -27.94 19.16
CA ARG A 281 -9.42 -27.57 20.58
C ARG A 281 -9.73 -26.10 20.77
N LYS A 282 -10.58 -25.79 21.76
CA LYS A 282 -10.79 -24.42 22.20
C LYS A 282 -9.67 -24.02 23.15
N ILE A 283 -8.97 -22.94 22.82
CA ILE A 283 -7.99 -22.31 23.70
C ILE A 283 -8.42 -20.89 24.01
N LYS A 284 -8.12 -20.47 25.23
CA LYS A 284 -8.40 -19.12 25.70
C LYS A 284 -7.07 -18.40 25.85
N ILE A 285 -6.94 -17.27 25.16
CA ILE A 285 -5.70 -16.48 25.17
C ILE A 285 -6.03 -15.09 25.69
N ARG A 286 -5.21 -14.61 26.63
CA ARG A 286 -5.25 -13.21 27.07
C ARG A 286 -4.35 -12.40 26.13
N ARG A 287 -4.89 -11.31 25.59
CA ARG A 287 -4.10 -10.37 24.77
C ARG A 287 -3.03 -9.72 25.64
N GLU A 288 -1.81 -9.66 25.15
CA GLU A 288 -0.71 -8.90 25.75
C GLU A 288 -0.27 -7.81 24.76
N VAL A 289 0.59 -6.90 25.22
CA VAL A 289 1.31 -6.00 24.32
C VAL A 289 2.35 -6.85 23.60
N ILE A 290 2.22 -6.94 22.29
CA ILE A 290 3.13 -7.64 21.40
C ILE A 290 4.10 -6.61 20.88
N GLN A 291 5.39 -6.79 21.20
CA GLN A 291 6.46 -6.03 20.57
C GLN A 291 6.77 -6.71 19.24
N VAL A 292 6.84 -5.91 18.17
CA VAL A 292 7.37 -6.37 16.88
C VAL A 292 8.73 -5.74 16.71
N ASP A 293 9.74 -6.59 16.62
CA ASP A 293 11.10 -6.12 16.29
C ASP A 293 11.04 -5.46 14.90
N SER A 294 11.60 -4.26 14.80
CA SER A 294 11.63 -3.51 13.54
C SER A 294 12.82 -3.90 12.66
N ILE A 295 13.72 -4.71 13.20
CA ILE A 295 14.90 -5.21 12.51
C ILE A 295 15.05 -6.74 12.63
N ASN A 296 15.74 -7.33 11.67
CA ASN A 296 16.29 -8.67 11.76
C ASN A 296 17.80 -8.63 11.54
N ALA A 297 18.56 -9.40 12.32
CA ALA A 297 20.02 -9.36 12.32
C ALA A 297 20.62 -10.75 12.15
N GLU A 298 21.50 -10.90 11.16
CA GLU A 298 22.29 -12.11 10.93
C GLU A 298 23.75 -11.77 10.59
N VAL A 299 24.69 -12.67 10.89
CA VAL A 299 26.09 -12.50 10.48
C VAL A 299 26.37 -13.37 9.25
N LEU A 300 26.79 -12.71 8.18
CA LEU A 300 27.18 -13.32 6.91
C LEU A 300 28.70 -13.31 6.77
N LYS A 301 29.20 -14.12 5.83
CA LYS A 301 30.63 -14.18 5.53
C LYS A 301 30.92 -13.56 4.16
N ALA A 302 31.83 -12.59 4.14
CA ALA A 302 32.47 -12.09 2.93
C ALA A 302 33.89 -12.69 2.87
N GLY A 303 34.03 -13.86 2.23
CA GLY A 303 35.22 -14.70 2.39
C GLY A 303 35.38 -15.16 3.84
N ASP A 304 36.48 -14.78 4.49
CA ASP A 304 36.74 -15.09 5.91
C ASP A 304 36.25 -13.99 6.87
N TYR A 305 35.70 -12.90 6.36
CA TYR A 305 35.35 -11.72 7.16
C TYR A 305 33.85 -11.71 7.55
N PRO A 306 33.51 -11.61 8.86
CA PRO A 306 32.12 -11.52 9.30
C PRO A 306 31.52 -10.15 9.00
N VAL A 307 30.35 -10.12 8.36
CA VAL A 307 29.58 -8.91 8.03
C VAL A 307 28.21 -9.01 8.70
N LEU A 308 27.82 -7.99 9.47
CA LEU A 308 26.49 -7.92 10.05
C LEU A 308 25.49 -7.49 8.97
N TYR A 309 24.48 -8.30 8.73
CA TYR A 309 23.37 -8.00 7.83
C TYR A 309 22.15 -7.65 8.66
N LEU A 310 21.70 -6.40 8.58
CA LEU A 310 20.54 -5.87 9.29
C LEU A 310 19.45 -5.54 8.28
N THR A 311 18.36 -6.30 8.27
CA THR A 311 17.13 -5.90 7.59
C THR A 311 16.36 -4.95 8.50
N VAL A 312 15.94 -3.80 7.97
CA VAL A 312 15.05 -2.86 8.67
C VAL A 312 13.71 -2.88 7.96
N ASP A 313 12.68 -3.39 8.61
CA ASP A 313 11.36 -3.58 7.98
C ASP A 313 10.54 -2.28 7.99
N SER A 314 10.68 -1.46 9.04
CA SER A 314 10.03 -0.15 9.18
C SER A 314 10.73 0.69 10.26
N PHE A 315 10.47 2.00 10.28
CA PHE A 315 10.93 2.89 11.35
C PHE A 315 9.84 3.09 12.41
N SER A 316 9.85 2.26 13.44
CA SER A 316 9.01 2.36 14.63
C SER A 316 9.77 3.01 15.79
N SER A 317 9.08 3.29 16.89
CA SER A 317 9.59 4.07 18.03
C SER A 317 10.92 3.59 18.65
N ARG A 318 11.32 2.34 18.41
CA ARG A 318 12.54 1.72 18.95
C ARG A 318 13.60 1.36 17.92
N THR A 319 13.35 1.58 16.63
CA THR A 319 14.24 1.10 15.55
C THR A 319 15.69 1.55 15.71
N SER A 320 15.93 2.81 16.07
CA SER A 320 17.32 3.27 16.26
C SER A 320 18.03 2.59 17.43
N GLU A 321 17.29 2.26 18.49
CA GLU A 321 17.84 1.56 19.67
C GLU A 321 18.14 0.10 19.32
N GLU A 322 17.22 -0.58 18.63
CA GLU A 322 17.41 -1.96 18.18
C GLU A 322 18.64 -2.10 17.26
N ILE A 323 18.85 -1.17 16.33
CA ILE A 323 20.05 -1.15 15.47
C ILE A 323 21.32 -1.01 16.32
N LYS A 324 21.34 -0.08 17.27
CA LYS A 324 22.50 0.16 18.15
C LYS A 324 22.82 -1.06 19.00
N GLU A 325 21.81 -1.71 19.57
CA GLU A 325 21.94 -2.92 20.38
C GLU A 325 22.49 -4.08 19.55
N ALA A 326 21.95 -4.30 18.34
CA ALA A 326 22.41 -5.35 17.44
C ALA A 326 23.88 -5.16 17.04
N ILE A 327 24.27 -3.97 16.59
CA ILE A 327 25.67 -3.71 16.20
C ILE A 327 26.60 -3.91 17.40
N SER A 328 26.22 -3.40 18.58
CA SER A 328 27.02 -3.55 19.81
C SER A 328 27.20 -5.01 20.22
N PHE A 329 26.13 -5.81 20.14
CA PHE A 329 26.15 -7.24 20.47
C PHE A 329 27.07 -8.01 19.51
N TYR A 330 26.84 -7.91 18.20
CA TYR A 330 27.60 -8.68 17.22
C TYR A 330 29.06 -8.21 17.08
N SER A 331 29.35 -6.94 17.36
CA SER A 331 30.73 -6.45 17.47
C SER A 331 31.51 -7.12 18.59
N ARG A 332 30.90 -7.32 19.76
CA ARG A 332 31.54 -7.99 20.90
C ARG A 332 31.64 -9.49 20.71
N GLU A 333 30.56 -10.13 20.28
CA GLU A 333 30.47 -11.60 20.25
C GLU A 333 31.12 -12.21 19.00
N GLN A 334 31.06 -11.53 17.85
CA GLN A 334 31.47 -12.09 16.56
C GLN A 334 32.53 -11.26 15.82
N GLY A 335 32.92 -10.11 16.36
CA GLY A 335 34.02 -9.30 15.80
C GLY A 335 33.76 -8.84 14.36
N ILE A 336 32.52 -8.44 14.06
CA ILE A 336 32.08 -8.01 12.73
C ILE A 336 33.03 -6.97 12.12
N LYS A 337 33.20 -7.04 10.81
CA LYS A 337 34.13 -6.21 10.03
C LYS A 337 33.43 -5.21 9.13
N GLY A 338 32.14 -5.39 8.85
CA GLY A 338 31.32 -4.48 8.06
C GLY A 338 29.84 -4.66 8.40
N ILE A 339 29.02 -3.73 7.93
CA ILE A 339 27.57 -3.69 8.15
C ILE A 339 26.86 -3.53 6.81
N THR A 340 25.88 -4.38 6.53
CA THR A 340 24.89 -4.18 5.47
C THR A 340 23.58 -3.77 6.11
N LEU A 341 23.07 -2.59 5.75
CA LEU A 341 21.71 -2.15 6.08
C LEU A 341 20.81 -2.45 4.89
N ASP A 342 19.91 -3.42 5.01
CA ASP A 342 18.93 -3.75 3.99
C ASP A 342 17.63 -3.00 4.23
N LEU A 343 17.38 -1.99 3.39
CA LEU A 343 16.18 -1.13 3.42
C LEU A 343 15.22 -1.44 2.25
N ARG A 344 15.44 -2.53 1.52
CA ARG A 344 14.55 -2.98 0.45
C ARG A 344 13.19 -3.35 1.01
N GLY A 345 12.11 -2.96 0.33
CA GLY A 345 10.74 -3.18 0.83
C GLY A 345 10.31 -2.26 1.99
N ASN A 346 11.18 -1.38 2.50
CA ASN A 346 10.87 -0.57 3.68
C ASN A 346 10.21 0.78 3.32
N PRO A 347 8.90 0.96 3.59
CA PRO A 347 8.14 2.16 3.22
C PRO A 347 8.44 3.38 4.10
N GLY A 348 9.34 3.25 5.07
CA GLY A 348 9.75 4.29 6.01
C GLY A 348 9.09 4.12 7.38
N GLY A 349 8.55 5.21 7.92
CA GLY A 349 8.02 5.28 9.27
C GLY A 349 8.35 6.62 9.93
N LEU A 350 8.68 6.58 11.22
CA LEU A 350 8.97 7.76 12.01
C LEU A 350 10.27 8.45 11.58
N LEU A 351 10.16 9.74 11.22
CA LEU A 351 11.28 10.60 10.83
C LEU A 351 12.39 10.64 11.90
N ASP A 352 12.01 10.79 13.17
CA ASP A 352 12.98 10.93 14.26
C ASP A 352 13.83 9.67 14.44
N GLN A 353 13.28 8.50 14.10
CA GLN A 353 13.98 7.22 14.20
C GLN A 353 14.99 7.04 13.07
N ALA A 354 14.67 7.50 11.85
CA ALA A 354 15.65 7.55 10.77
C ALA A 354 16.78 8.54 11.06
N VAL A 355 16.47 9.71 11.64
CA VAL A 355 17.48 10.69 12.05
C VAL A 355 18.42 10.10 13.09
N LYS A 356 17.88 9.49 14.16
CA LYS A 356 18.67 8.82 15.20
C LYS A 356 19.48 7.65 14.64
N ALA A 357 18.92 6.86 13.73
CA ALA A 357 19.65 5.77 13.09
C ALA A 357 20.82 6.27 12.23
N ALA A 358 20.66 7.39 11.51
CA ALA A 358 21.73 8.01 10.74
C ALA A 358 22.84 8.55 11.67
N ASP A 359 22.45 9.13 12.81
CA ASP A 359 23.36 9.65 13.85
C ASP A 359 24.30 8.58 14.42
N LEU A 360 23.90 7.30 14.42
CA LEU A 360 24.77 6.17 14.84
C LEU A 360 26.03 6.00 13.97
N PHE A 361 26.05 6.57 12.77
CA PHE A 361 27.12 6.39 11.78
C PHE A 361 27.81 7.71 11.39
N LEU A 362 27.38 8.85 11.91
CA LEU A 362 27.88 10.18 11.53
C LEU A 362 28.34 10.96 12.77
N HIS A 363 29.55 11.51 12.73
CA HIS A 363 30.05 12.41 13.79
C HIS A 363 29.50 13.83 13.67
N ARG A 364 29.29 14.27 12.43
CA ARG A 364 28.89 15.62 12.07
C ARG A 364 28.36 15.62 10.65
N GLY A 365 27.58 16.66 10.34
CA GLY A 365 27.01 16.83 9.01
C GLY A 365 25.51 16.99 9.11
N ARG A 366 24.91 17.41 8.01
CA ARG A 366 23.45 17.47 7.93
C ARG A 366 22.93 16.05 7.71
N ILE A 367 21.83 15.70 8.34
CA ILE A 367 21.12 14.44 8.11
C ILE A 367 19.96 14.70 7.14
N VAL A 368 19.11 15.68 7.47
CA VAL A 368 17.97 16.06 6.65
C VAL A 368 17.63 17.53 6.90
N SER A 369 17.02 18.17 5.92
CA SER A 369 16.37 19.48 6.10
C SER A 369 14.96 19.45 5.58
N THR A 370 14.04 20.12 6.26
CA THR A 370 12.64 20.26 5.86
C THR A 370 12.38 21.69 5.37
N SER A 371 11.59 21.81 4.31
CA SER A 371 11.06 23.07 3.80
C SER A 371 9.54 22.97 3.77
N GLY A 372 8.92 23.77 4.63
CA GLY A 372 7.48 23.98 4.68
C GLY A 372 7.25 25.36 5.29
N ARG A 373 6.08 25.58 5.89
CA ARG A 373 5.80 26.86 6.58
C ARG A 373 6.72 27.11 7.77
N ARG A 374 7.29 26.06 8.35
CA ARG A 374 8.35 26.10 9.36
C ARG A 374 9.52 25.22 8.90
N PRO A 375 10.61 25.80 8.36
CA PRO A 375 11.76 25.01 7.93
C PRO A 375 12.57 24.55 9.15
N GLU A 376 13.03 23.30 9.12
CA GLU A 376 13.87 22.69 10.15
C GLU A 376 15.10 22.03 9.51
N VAL A 377 16.18 21.92 10.28
CA VAL A 377 17.43 21.28 9.83
C VAL A 377 17.92 20.39 10.95
N GLU A 378 18.04 19.09 10.66
CA GLU A 378 18.60 18.10 11.56
C GLU A 378 20.07 17.86 11.20
N VAL A 379 20.91 17.82 12.23
CA VAL A 379 22.36 17.64 12.12
C VAL A 379 22.81 16.53 13.04
N ALA A 380 23.82 15.77 12.61
CA ALA A 380 24.43 14.75 13.43
C ALA A 380 25.15 15.38 14.63
N TYR A 381 25.12 14.69 15.76
CA TYR A 381 25.77 15.09 17.00
C TYR A 381 27.02 14.24 17.24
N ASP A 382 28.07 14.88 17.76
CA ASP A 382 29.31 14.20 18.13
C ASP A 382 29.09 13.38 19.42
N ASP A 383 28.54 12.17 19.26
CA ASP A 383 28.37 11.11 20.26
C ASP A 383 29.55 10.11 20.17
N LYS A 384 29.97 9.56 21.31
CA LYS A 384 31.02 8.54 21.45
C LYS A 384 30.59 7.13 21.02
N ASP A 385 29.32 6.92 20.69
CA ASP A 385 28.76 5.61 20.33
C ASP A 385 28.75 5.34 18.79
N GLU A 386 29.59 6.04 18.01
CA GLU A 386 29.70 5.81 16.55
C GLU A 386 30.25 4.41 16.23
N PHE A 387 29.62 3.74 15.27
CA PHE A 387 30.11 2.48 14.73
C PHE A 387 31.05 2.72 13.54
N ASP A 388 32.36 2.68 13.79
CA ASP A 388 33.38 2.90 12.76
C ASP A 388 33.70 1.64 11.93
N LEU A 389 32.69 1.14 11.20
CA LEU A 389 32.81 0.00 10.28
C LEU A 389 32.40 0.39 8.85
N PRO A 390 32.90 -0.27 7.80
CA PRO A 390 32.39 -0.13 6.44
C PRO A 390 30.89 -0.45 6.35
N VAL A 391 30.12 0.44 5.73
CA VAL A 391 28.65 0.33 5.60
C VAL A 391 28.25 0.28 4.13
N VAL A 392 27.42 -0.71 3.80
CA VAL A 392 26.68 -0.80 2.53
C VAL A 392 25.19 -0.73 2.83
N ILE A 393 24.43 -0.02 2.01
CA ILE A 393 22.97 0.07 2.13
C ILE A 393 22.35 -0.58 0.89
N LEU A 394 21.41 -1.51 1.08
CA LEU A 394 20.60 -2.05 0.00
C LEU A 394 19.27 -1.30 -0.07
N VAL A 395 18.86 -0.91 -1.27
CA VAL A 395 17.63 -0.15 -1.53
C VAL A 395 16.90 -0.67 -2.75
N ASP A 396 15.59 -0.47 -2.82
CA ASP A 396 14.78 -0.75 -4.00
C ASP A 396 13.67 0.28 -4.21
N GLY A 397 12.79 0.06 -5.19
CA GLY A 397 11.65 0.94 -5.46
C GLY A 397 10.61 1.03 -4.35
N GLU A 398 10.65 0.16 -3.35
CA GLU A 398 9.74 0.18 -2.19
C GLU A 398 10.38 0.89 -0.97
N THR A 399 11.71 1.13 -1.00
CA THR A 399 12.38 2.01 -0.06
C THR A 399 11.80 3.43 -0.15
N ALA A 400 11.15 3.92 0.91
CA ALA A 400 10.47 5.22 0.90
C ALA A 400 10.63 6.02 2.20
N SER A 401 10.42 7.34 2.13
CA SER A 401 10.28 8.23 3.30
C SER A 401 11.48 8.17 4.26
N ALA A 402 11.29 7.84 5.53
CA ALA A 402 12.33 7.70 6.55
C ALA A 402 13.53 6.83 6.09
N SER A 403 13.29 5.77 5.29
CA SER A 403 14.36 4.94 4.72
C SER A 403 15.23 5.69 3.72
N GLU A 404 14.61 6.55 2.90
CA GLU A 404 15.30 7.43 1.95
C GLU A 404 16.12 8.51 2.68
N ILE A 405 15.65 8.95 3.85
CA ILE A 405 16.38 9.89 4.70
C ILE A 405 17.64 9.24 5.25
N LEU A 406 17.56 8.02 5.78
CA LEU A 406 18.75 7.28 6.25
C LEU A 406 19.73 7.04 5.10
N ALA A 407 19.25 6.51 3.97
CA ALA A 407 20.09 6.23 2.80
C ALA A 407 20.74 7.51 2.25
N GLY A 408 19.96 8.57 2.05
CA GLY A 408 20.44 9.86 1.55
C GLY A 408 21.40 10.55 2.53
N ALA A 409 21.14 10.47 3.84
CA ALA A 409 22.02 11.03 4.85
C ALA A 409 23.40 10.39 4.82
N LEU A 410 23.46 9.05 4.80
CA LEU A 410 24.72 8.32 4.78
C LEU A 410 25.44 8.39 3.43
N GLN A 411 24.69 8.44 2.32
CA GLN A 411 25.28 8.59 0.98
C GLN A 411 25.90 9.97 0.77
N ASP A 412 25.16 11.05 1.05
CA ASP A 412 25.64 12.42 0.80
C ASP A 412 26.79 12.82 1.73
N ASN A 413 26.85 12.25 2.94
CA ASN A 413 28.00 12.40 3.83
C ASN A 413 29.17 11.47 3.47
N ASN A 414 29.10 10.71 2.37
CA ASN A 414 30.10 9.72 1.93
C ASN A 414 30.41 8.64 2.99
N ARG A 415 29.42 8.27 3.82
CA ARG A 415 29.57 7.32 4.91
C ARG A 415 29.25 5.88 4.50
N ALA A 416 28.35 5.68 3.55
CA ALA A 416 27.94 4.36 3.06
C ALA A 416 27.89 4.31 1.52
N ILE A 417 28.09 3.11 0.96
CA ILE A 417 27.84 2.82 -0.46
C ILE A 417 26.39 2.34 -0.59
N VAL A 418 25.60 2.95 -1.47
CA VAL A 418 24.21 2.52 -1.72
C VAL A 418 24.16 1.62 -2.98
N ILE A 419 23.59 0.43 -2.85
CA ILE A 419 23.46 -0.58 -3.90
C ILE A 419 21.98 -0.95 -4.06
N GLY A 420 21.54 -1.16 -5.30
CA GLY A 420 20.18 -1.65 -5.58
C GLY A 420 19.49 -0.76 -6.59
N GLN A 421 18.27 -0.31 -6.31
CA GLN A 421 17.41 0.37 -7.28
C GLN A 421 17.09 1.79 -6.83
N PRO A 422 16.76 2.73 -7.73
CA PRO A 422 16.25 4.03 -7.34
C PRO A 422 15.06 3.89 -6.39
N THR A 423 15.11 4.62 -5.28
CA THR A 423 14.06 4.56 -4.25
C THR A 423 12.78 5.25 -4.69
N PHE A 424 11.73 5.10 -3.90
CA PHE A 424 10.38 5.54 -4.25
C PHE A 424 10.28 7.04 -4.56
N GLY A 425 10.97 7.89 -3.79
CA GLY A 425 11.00 9.33 -3.97
C GLY A 425 9.90 10.06 -3.23
N LYS A 426 9.45 9.58 -2.07
CA LYS A 426 8.44 10.26 -1.25
C LYS A 426 9.11 11.33 -0.40
N GLY A 427 9.42 12.47 -1.01
CA GLY A 427 10.10 13.61 -0.38
C GLY A 427 9.23 14.51 0.51
N SER A 428 8.12 14.00 1.06
CA SER A 428 7.12 14.77 1.79
C SER A 428 6.96 14.31 3.24
N VAL A 429 6.65 15.25 4.14
CA VAL A 429 6.45 15.01 5.57
C VAL A 429 4.98 15.20 5.91
N GLN A 430 4.37 14.16 6.47
CA GLN A 430 3.02 14.22 6.99
C GLN A 430 3.02 14.48 8.50
N THR A 431 2.05 15.28 8.96
CA THR A 431 1.70 15.42 10.38
C THR A 431 0.30 14.87 10.59
N VAL A 432 0.10 14.22 11.74
CA VAL A 432 -1.19 13.69 12.17
C VAL A 432 -1.80 14.67 13.16
N PHE A 433 -2.91 15.28 12.77
CA PHE A 433 -3.73 16.15 13.60
C PHE A 433 -4.85 15.31 14.23
N GLU A 434 -4.82 15.15 15.54
CA GLU A 434 -5.89 14.43 16.24
C GLU A 434 -7.20 15.22 16.16
N LEU A 435 -8.27 14.52 15.80
CA LEU A 435 -9.62 15.07 15.72
C LEU A 435 -10.50 14.45 16.81
N PRO A 436 -11.66 15.05 17.11
CA PRO A 436 -12.66 14.42 17.99
C PRO A 436 -13.05 13.01 17.51
N SER A 437 -13.61 12.21 18.41
CA SER A 437 -14.11 10.86 18.10
C SER A 437 -13.03 9.85 17.64
N ASN A 438 -11.78 10.02 18.10
CA ASN A 438 -10.64 9.16 17.74
C ASN A 438 -10.35 9.10 16.23
N GLN A 439 -10.71 10.13 15.48
CA GLN A 439 -10.29 10.30 14.08
C GLN A 439 -8.99 11.10 14.02
N ALA A 440 -8.36 11.14 12.84
CA ALA A 440 -7.20 11.99 12.64
C ALA A 440 -7.09 12.50 11.20
N LEU A 441 -6.64 13.73 11.02
CA LEU A 441 -6.23 14.24 9.71
C LEU A 441 -4.73 14.00 9.53
N LYS A 442 -4.35 13.20 8.55
CA LYS A 442 -2.96 13.08 8.08
C LYS A 442 -2.77 14.09 6.96
N LEU A 443 -1.90 15.08 7.15
CA LEU A 443 -1.71 16.17 6.19
C LEU A 443 -0.23 16.39 5.87
N THR A 444 0.10 16.57 4.59
CA THR A 444 1.45 16.94 4.17
C THR A 444 1.76 18.40 4.49
N ILE A 445 2.78 18.65 5.32
CA ILE A 445 3.11 19.99 5.83
C ILE A 445 4.47 20.53 5.36
N ALA A 446 5.36 19.64 4.91
CA ALA A 446 6.71 20.01 4.49
C ALA A 446 7.25 19.04 3.44
N ARG A 447 8.27 19.47 2.71
CA ARG A 447 9.13 18.64 1.85
C ARG A 447 10.47 18.45 2.55
N TYR A 448 11.09 17.29 2.45
CA TYR A 448 12.44 17.09 2.96
C TYR A 448 13.48 17.00 1.83
N TYR A 449 14.72 17.36 2.19
CA TYR A 449 15.86 17.44 1.31
C TYR A 449 17.03 16.71 1.94
N SER A 450 17.77 16.01 1.09
CA SER A 450 19.03 15.35 1.42
C SER A 450 20.09 16.36 1.91
N PRO A 451 21.17 15.91 2.57
CA PRO A 451 22.24 16.80 3.04
C PRO A 451 22.84 17.69 1.93
N SER A 452 22.93 17.19 0.70
CA SER A 452 23.40 17.93 -0.48
C SER A 452 22.42 18.98 -1.00
N GLY A 453 21.22 19.08 -0.42
CA GLY A 453 20.16 20.00 -0.82
C GLY A 453 19.32 19.53 -2.00
N LYS A 454 19.52 18.29 -2.47
CA LYS A 454 18.70 17.69 -3.53
C LYS A 454 17.32 17.31 -2.99
N THR A 455 16.28 17.53 -3.79
CA THR A 455 14.93 17.07 -3.45
C THR A 455 14.84 15.55 -3.64
N ILE A 456 14.14 14.87 -2.75
CA ILE A 456 13.85 13.44 -2.88
C ILE A 456 12.50 13.25 -3.57
N GLN A 457 11.63 14.26 -3.52
CA GLN A 457 10.28 14.23 -4.11
C GLN A 457 10.35 13.92 -5.61
N ASN A 458 9.67 12.85 -6.04
CA ASN A 458 9.63 12.35 -7.42
C ASN A 458 10.97 11.87 -7.99
N MET A 459 12.06 11.88 -7.23
CA MET A 459 13.37 11.44 -7.70
C MET A 459 13.86 10.18 -7.00
N GLY A 460 13.67 10.12 -5.67
CA GLY A 460 14.31 9.12 -4.83
C GLY A 460 15.80 9.37 -4.62
N ILE A 461 16.42 8.47 -3.86
CA ILE A 461 17.85 8.29 -3.72
C ILE A 461 18.33 7.43 -4.89
N MET A 462 19.27 7.97 -5.65
CA MET A 462 19.96 7.21 -6.70
C MET A 462 21.06 6.36 -6.05
N PRO A 463 21.04 5.02 -6.19
CA PRO A 463 22.14 4.21 -5.67
C PRO A 463 23.47 4.54 -6.36
N ASP A 464 24.58 4.36 -5.64
CA ASP A 464 25.93 4.43 -6.23
C ASP A 464 26.11 3.33 -7.27
N VAL A 465 25.53 2.15 -7.00
CA VAL A 465 25.55 0.95 -7.84
C VAL A 465 24.09 0.59 -8.15
N TRP A 466 23.59 1.00 -9.31
CA TRP A 466 22.24 0.67 -9.75
C TRP A 466 22.20 -0.74 -10.34
N VAL A 467 21.45 -1.64 -9.71
CA VAL A 467 21.29 -3.04 -10.07
C VAL A 467 19.86 -3.32 -10.55
N GLN A 468 19.72 -3.65 -11.84
CA GLN A 468 18.45 -3.76 -12.55
C GLN A 468 18.16 -5.20 -13.01
N PRO A 469 17.18 -5.91 -12.42
CA PRO A 469 16.78 -7.24 -12.86
C PRO A 469 15.90 -7.22 -14.12
N ILE A 470 16.22 -8.04 -15.11
CA ILE A 470 15.44 -8.23 -16.34
C ILE A 470 14.68 -9.55 -16.28
N PHE A 471 13.43 -9.50 -16.77
CA PHE A 471 12.51 -10.63 -16.81
C PHE A 471 11.87 -10.76 -18.18
N ALA A 472 11.68 -12.00 -18.61
CA ALA A 472 10.75 -12.30 -19.70
C ALA A 472 9.44 -12.78 -19.08
N ALA A 473 8.35 -12.04 -19.33
CA ALA A 473 7.01 -12.57 -19.16
C ALA A 473 6.59 -13.31 -20.43
N ASP A 474 5.59 -14.19 -20.33
CA ASP A 474 5.11 -14.99 -21.46
C ASP A 474 4.61 -14.13 -22.63
N ARG A 475 4.10 -12.93 -22.33
CA ARG A 475 3.52 -12.01 -23.33
C ARG A 475 4.37 -10.77 -23.60
N ASN A 476 5.16 -10.29 -22.63
CA ASN A 476 5.93 -9.04 -22.72
C ASN A 476 7.36 -9.22 -22.19
N LEU A 477 8.32 -8.49 -22.75
CA LEU A 477 9.71 -8.45 -22.29
C LEU A 477 9.93 -7.21 -21.41
N ASN A 478 10.28 -7.38 -20.13
CA ASN A 478 10.27 -6.28 -19.15
C ASN A 478 11.65 -6.13 -18.45
N LEU A 479 12.24 -4.92 -18.46
CA LEU A 479 13.50 -4.62 -17.75
C LEU A 479 13.33 -4.42 -16.25
N LEU A 480 12.13 -4.13 -15.79
CA LEU A 480 11.87 -3.61 -14.46
C LEU A 480 11.15 -4.62 -13.56
N GLY A 481 10.71 -5.75 -14.12
CA GLY A 481 9.85 -6.70 -13.43
C GLY A 481 8.38 -6.26 -13.42
N PRO A 482 7.46 -7.06 -12.87
CA PRO A 482 6.02 -6.78 -12.88
C PRO A 482 5.63 -5.46 -12.21
N GLY A 483 6.54 -4.83 -11.45
CA GLY A 483 6.43 -3.43 -11.06
C GLY A 483 7.69 -2.71 -11.50
N ARG A 484 7.54 -1.67 -12.31
CA ARG A 484 8.47 -0.53 -12.29
C ARG A 484 8.80 -0.21 -10.82
N TYR A 485 10.02 0.21 -10.50
CA TYR A 485 10.31 0.74 -9.15
C TYR A 485 9.21 1.71 -8.80
N ALA A 486 8.39 1.32 -7.81
CA ALA A 486 7.28 2.14 -7.38
C ALA A 486 7.86 3.53 -7.14
N SER A 487 7.24 4.57 -7.69
CA SER A 487 7.80 5.90 -7.55
C SER A 487 6.71 6.92 -7.39
N GLU A 488 6.95 7.82 -6.44
CA GLU A 488 6.14 9.00 -6.14
C GLU A 488 5.78 9.78 -7.41
N ARG A 489 6.70 9.83 -8.39
CA ARG A 489 6.50 10.56 -9.65
C ARG A 489 5.38 10.00 -10.53
N PHE A 490 4.93 8.77 -10.24
CA PHE A 490 3.86 8.13 -10.97
C PHE A 490 2.50 8.24 -10.30
N LEU A 491 2.43 8.73 -9.05
CA LEU A 491 1.18 8.96 -8.34
C LEU A 491 0.43 10.17 -8.91
N ALA A 492 -0.90 10.08 -8.98
CA ALA A 492 -1.76 11.20 -9.27
C ALA A 492 -1.59 12.31 -8.21
N ASN A 493 -1.78 13.56 -8.61
CA ASN A 493 -1.72 14.75 -7.74
C ASN A 493 -0.41 14.91 -6.94
N THR A 494 0.65 14.14 -7.23
CA THR A 494 1.93 14.25 -6.53
C THR A 494 2.43 15.69 -6.52
N LEU A 495 3.09 16.07 -5.43
CA LEU A 495 3.72 17.37 -5.32
C LEU A 495 4.75 17.51 -6.43
N SER A 496 4.76 18.64 -7.14
CA SER A 496 5.79 18.89 -8.15
C SER A 496 7.19 18.82 -7.51
N GLY A 497 8.12 18.16 -8.20
CA GLY A 497 9.55 18.29 -7.87
C GLY A 497 9.98 19.75 -8.06
N ALA A 498 11.02 20.18 -7.35
CA ALA A 498 11.57 21.53 -7.47
C ALA A 498 12.23 21.74 -8.85
N GLY A 499 11.43 22.04 -9.89
CA GLY A 499 11.89 22.21 -11.27
C GLY A 499 12.40 20.92 -11.93
N TYR A 500 12.74 21.00 -13.21
CA TYR A 500 13.44 19.90 -13.92
C TYR A 500 14.88 19.86 -13.39
N GLN A 501 15.14 19.10 -12.33
CA GLN A 501 16.50 18.81 -11.90
C GLN A 501 17.08 17.71 -12.80
N GLU A 502 18.36 17.83 -13.16
CA GLU A 502 19.07 16.76 -13.84
C GLU A 502 18.94 15.48 -13.03
N VAL A 503 18.49 14.41 -13.69
CA VAL A 503 18.36 13.10 -13.06
C VAL A 503 19.76 12.65 -12.63
N PRO A 504 19.99 12.37 -11.33
CA PRO A 504 21.28 11.87 -10.89
C PRO A 504 21.61 10.57 -11.62
N THR A 505 22.78 10.50 -12.25
CA THR A 505 23.30 9.26 -12.83
C THR A 505 23.99 8.44 -11.74
N PRO A 506 23.76 7.12 -11.65
CA PRO A 506 24.53 6.29 -10.72
C PRO A 506 26.01 6.26 -11.15
N ARG A 507 26.90 5.85 -10.24
CA ARG A 507 28.32 5.65 -10.60
C ARG A 507 28.51 4.39 -11.44
N TYR A 508 27.74 3.34 -11.13
CA TYR A 508 27.72 2.09 -11.88
C TYR A 508 26.29 1.65 -12.13
N LYS A 509 26.05 1.00 -13.27
CA LYS A 509 24.74 0.48 -13.66
C LYS A 509 24.89 -0.95 -14.17
N PHE A 510 24.08 -1.85 -13.62
CA PHE A 510 24.11 -3.29 -13.84
C PHE A 510 22.76 -3.75 -14.33
N PHE A 511 22.76 -4.63 -15.33
CA PHE A 511 21.58 -5.39 -15.73
C PHE A 511 21.85 -6.87 -15.50
N TYR A 512 20.88 -7.61 -14.95
CA TYR A 512 21.01 -9.06 -14.77
C TYR A 512 19.71 -9.79 -15.04
N GLN A 513 19.74 -11.05 -15.50
CA GLN A 513 18.53 -11.85 -15.67
C GLN A 513 18.15 -12.52 -14.33
N ARG A 514 16.98 -12.23 -13.75
CA ARG A 514 16.63 -12.77 -12.41
C ARG A 514 16.61 -14.31 -12.37
N GLN A 515 16.16 -14.97 -13.44
CA GLN A 515 16.14 -16.44 -13.51
C GLN A 515 17.53 -17.08 -13.60
N SER A 516 18.55 -16.32 -14.00
CA SER A 516 19.92 -16.83 -14.18
C SER A 516 20.72 -16.88 -12.88
N ILE A 517 20.22 -16.25 -11.81
CA ILE A 517 20.90 -16.17 -10.52
C ILE A 517 20.07 -16.91 -9.48
N SER A 518 20.67 -17.90 -8.83
CA SER A 518 20.09 -18.50 -7.63
C SER A 518 20.33 -17.56 -6.45
N GLY A 519 19.26 -16.99 -5.89
CA GLY A 519 19.31 -16.16 -4.69
C GLY A 519 19.35 -14.65 -4.95
N ASP A 520 19.72 -13.90 -3.92
CA ASP A 520 19.68 -12.45 -3.84
C ASP A 520 20.99 -11.82 -4.36
N TYR A 521 20.95 -11.23 -5.56
CA TYR A 521 22.16 -10.73 -6.24
C TYR A 521 22.71 -9.47 -5.60
N GLU A 522 21.86 -8.53 -5.21
CA GLU A 522 22.24 -7.28 -4.54
C GLU A 522 22.98 -7.59 -3.22
N LYS A 523 22.47 -8.58 -2.46
CA LYS A 523 23.14 -9.11 -1.26
C LYS A 523 24.50 -9.75 -1.57
N GLN A 524 24.59 -10.56 -2.62
CA GLN A 524 25.87 -11.18 -3.04
C GLN A 524 26.89 -10.14 -3.49
N LEU A 525 26.46 -9.11 -4.24
CA LEU A 525 27.30 -8.02 -4.70
C LEU A 525 27.86 -7.21 -3.51
N ALA A 526 27.01 -6.91 -2.52
CA ALA A 526 27.45 -6.26 -1.28
C ALA A 526 28.53 -7.08 -0.56
N LEU A 527 28.33 -8.40 -0.40
CA LEU A 527 29.33 -9.29 0.20
C LEU A 527 30.63 -9.36 -0.63
N GLY A 528 30.54 -9.33 -1.96
CA GLY A 528 31.70 -9.26 -2.85
C GLY A 528 32.49 -7.95 -2.69
N VAL A 529 31.80 -6.82 -2.56
CA VAL A 529 32.42 -5.53 -2.24
C VAL A 529 33.16 -5.61 -0.90
N PHE A 530 32.53 -6.14 0.15
CA PHE A 530 33.20 -6.34 1.44
C PHE A 530 34.42 -7.25 1.34
N HIS A 531 34.31 -8.37 0.61
CA HIS A 531 35.42 -9.28 0.40
C HIS A 531 36.62 -8.56 -0.22
N GLU A 532 36.40 -7.76 -1.26
CA GLU A 532 37.47 -6.98 -1.89
C GLU A 532 38.10 -5.93 -0.98
N LEU A 533 37.27 -5.25 -0.17
CA LEU A 533 37.75 -4.26 0.78
C LEU A 533 38.66 -4.88 1.83
N PHE A 534 38.30 -6.07 2.34
CA PHE A 534 39.03 -6.72 3.42
C PHE A 534 40.19 -7.59 2.94
N ALA A 535 40.05 -8.29 1.80
CA ALA A 535 41.11 -9.16 1.26
C ALA A 535 42.40 -8.39 0.94
N LYS A 536 42.28 -7.10 0.60
CA LYS A 536 43.44 -6.24 0.33
C LYS A 536 44.15 -5.78 1.61
N ASN A 537 43.60 -6.01 2.81
CA ASN A 537 44.14 -5.68 4.16
C ASN A 537 44.76 -4.26 4.34
N GLU A 538 44.67 -3.39 3.34
CA GLU A 538 45.33 -2.08 3.23
C GLU A 538 44.34 -0.97 2.87
N VAL A 539 43.03 -1.23 2.88
CA VAL A 539 42.00 -0.20 2.66
C VAL A 539 41.71 0.47 4.01
N PRO A 540 42.33 1.61 4.36
CA PRO A 540 42.09 2.26 5.63
C PRO A 540 40.64 2.72 5.77
N LEU A 541 40.20 2.79 7.02
CA LEU A 541 39.09 3.65 7.40
C LEU A 541 39.58 5.11 7.26
N THR A 542 39.40 5.68 6.07
CA THR A 542 39.79 7.06 5.78
C THR A 542 38.95 8.05 6.60
N GLU A 543 39.32 9.33 6.59
CA GLU A 543 38.46 10.37 7.14
C GLU A 543 37.03 10.28 6.58
N GLU A 544 36.06 10.58 7.45
CA GLU A 544 34.62 10.40 7.25
C GLU A 544 34.12 10.88 5.86
N LYS A 545 34.62 12.03 5.39
CA LYS A 545 34.19 12.66 4.12
C LYS A 545 34.56 11.89 2.84
N GLN A 546 35.40 10.86 2.91
CA GLN A 546 35.88 10.14 1.72
C GLN A 546 35.67 8.62 1.80
N ARG A 547 35.11 8.09 2.90
CA ARG A 547 35.03 6.65 3.16
C ARG A 547 34.36 5.87 2.03
N ALA A 548 33.09 6.14 1.75
CA ALA A 548 32.33 5.41 0.73
C ALA A 548 32.93 5.56 -0.67
N THR A 549 33.40 6.76 -1.03
CA THR A 549 34.04 7.00 -2.32
C THR A 549 35.36 6.24 -2.45
N TYR A 550 36.17 6.20 -1.41
CA TYR A 550 37.42 5.44 -1.38
C TYR A 550 37.19 3.92 -1.41
N TRP A 551 36.21 3.42 -0.66
CA TRP A 551 35.82 2.00 -0.66
C TRP A 551 35.32 1.56 -2.03
N LEU A 552 34.41 2.33 -2.63
CA LEU A 552 33.90 2.01 -3.96
C LEU A 552 35.01 2.06 -5.03
N ALA A 553 35.94 3.01 -4.93
CA ALA A 553 37.11 3.04 -5.80
C ALA A 553 38.01 1.81 -5.62
N SER A 554 38.24 1.38 -4.38
CA SER A 554 39.03 0.18 -4.04
C SER A 554 38.40 -1.13 -4.54
N ALA A 555 37.07 -1.20 -4.56
CA ALA A 555 36.30 -2.33 -5.09
C ALA A 555 35.97 -2.22 -6.60
N SER A 556 36.29 -1.09 -7.24
CA SER A 556 35.88 -0.80 -8.62
C SER A 556 36.31 -1.86 -9.65
N GLY A 557 37.46 -2.49 -9.48
CA GLY A 557 37.92 -3.57 -10.36
C GLY A 557 36.96 -4.75 -10.39
N TYR A 558 36.52 -5.19 -9.21
CA TYR A 558 35.52 -6.25 -9.05
C TYR A 558 34.15 -5.81 -9.57
N VAL A 559 33.68 -4.62 -9.18
CA VAL A 559 32.41 -4.03 -9.61
C VAL A 559 32.34 -3.94 -11.15
N ASN A 560 33.42 -3.48 -11.81
CA ASN A 560 33.50 -3.40 -13.26
C ASN A 560 33.53 -4.77 -13.94
N GLN A 561 34.26 -5.74 -13.37
CA GLN A 561 34.32 -7.09 -13.89
C GLN A 561 32.95 -7.76 -13.82
N GLU A 562 32.30 -7.71 -12.66
CA GLU A 562 30.94 -8.22 -12.48
C GLU A 562 29.97 -7.53 -13.44
N ASN A 563 30.06 -6.20 -13.59
CA ASN A 563 29.16 -5.47 -14.48
C ASN A 563 29.27 -5.98 -15.92
N ARG A 564 30.51 -6.09 -16.42
CA ARG A 564 30.75 -6.54 -17.79
C ARG A 564 30.25 -7.96 -18.03
N VAL A 565 30.46 -8.87 -17.09
CA VAL A 565 29.96 -10.24 -17.19
C VAL A 565 28.44 -10.26 -17.31
N ARG A 566 27.74 -9.46 -16.49
CA ARG A 566 26.27 -9.42 -16.47
C ARG A 566 25.67 -8.71 -17.67
N GLU A 567 26.25 -7.60 -18.12
CA GLU A 567 25.85 -6.94 -19.36
C GLU A 567 26.01 -7.89 -20.56
N ASP A 568 27.16 -8.58 -20.69
CA ASP A 568 27.39 -9.55 -21.77
C ASP A 568 26.37 -10.71 -21.75
N GLU A 569 25.96 -11.16 -20.55
CA GLU A 569 24.91 -12.18 -20.37
C GLU A 569 23.53 -11.67 -20.84
N VAL A 570 23.14 -10.47 -20.39
CA VAL A 570 21.87 -9.83 -20.75
C VAL A 570 21.79 -9.54 -22.24
N GLU A 571 22.82 -8.92 -22.82
CA GLU A 571 22.86 -8.59 -24.25
C GLU A 571 22.71 -9.86 -25.09
N ARG A 572 23.44 -10.92 -24.74
CA ARG A 572 23.34 -12.21 -25.41
C ARG A 572 21.95 -12.83 -25.26
N TYR A 573 21.37 -12.78 -24.07
CA TYR A 573 20.01 -13.29 -23.82
C TYR A 573 18.97 -12.54 -24.66
N LEU A 574 18.96 -11.21 -24.59
CA LEU A 574 18.02 -10.37 -25.32
C LEU A 574 18.16 -10.51 -26.83
N GLN A 575 19.39 -10.55 -27.34
CA GLN A 575 19.65 -10.71 -28.76
C GLN A 575 19.23 -12.09 -29.27
N THR A 576 19.52 -13.17 -28.52
CA THR A 576 19.26 -14.55 -28.98
C THR A 576 17.82 -15.00 -28.78
N LYS A 577 17.17 -14.61 -27.69
CA LYS A 577 15.80 -15.04 -27.35
C LYS A 577 14.73 -14.08 -27.87
N HIS A 578 15.00 -12.78 -27.82
CA HIS A 578 14.00 -11.74 -28.08
C HIS A 578 14.34 -10.83 -29.27
N ARG A 579 15.49 -11.03 -29.91
CA ARG A 579 15.99 -10.24 -31.06
C ARG A 579 16.09 -8.74 -30.75
N VAL A 580 16.34 -8.41 -29.48
CA VAL A 580 16.51 -7.03 -29.01
C VAL A 580 18.00 -6.72 -28.91
N ASN A 581 18.46 -5.70 -29.63
CA ASN A 581 19.82 -5.20 -29.52
C ASN A 581 19.93 -4.26 -28.30
N TRP A 582 20.53 -4.73 -27.21
CA TRP A 582 20.60 -4.00 -25.94
C TRP A 582 21.99 -3.40 -25.61
N VAL A 583 22.88 -3.37 -26.61
CA VAL A 583 24.24 -2.87 -26.48
C VAL A 583 24.24 -1.37 -26.14
N ASP A 584 25.03 -0.98 -25.16
CA ASP A 584 25.30 0.42 -24.85
C ASP A 584 26.51 0.93 -25.64
N THR A 585 26.26 1.78 -26.63
CA THR A 585 27.35 2.36 -27.44
C THR A 585 27.92 3.65 -26.83
N ARG A 586 27.41 4.10 -25.67
CA ARG A 586 27.80 5.33 -24.95
C ARG A 586 27.85 6.56 -25.86
N HIS A 587 26.70 6.93 -26.43
CA HIS A 587 26.56 8.24 -27.06
C HIS A 587 26.33 9.33 -25.99
N PRO A 588 27.01 10.49 -26.05
CA PRO A 588 26.81 11.56 -25.09
C PRO A 588 25.39 12.11 -25.24
N VAL A 589 24.66 12.16 -24.12
CA VAL A 589 23.38 12.86 -23.88
C VAL A 589 22.47 12.96 -25.12
N VAL A 590 21.54 12.01 -25.22
CA VAL A 590 20.44 12.10 -26.18
C VAL A 590 19.65 13.38 -25.91
N GLU A 591 19.43 14.23 -26.92
CA GLU A 591 18.42 15.29 -26.82
C GLU A 591 17.06 14.62 -26.54
N PRO A 592 16.44 14.82 -25.35
CA PRO A 592 15.27 14.04 -24.90
C PRO A 592 14.01 14.16 -25.79
N LEU A 593 14.05 15.00 -26.83
CA LEU A 593 12.93 15.32 -27.71
C LEU A 593 12.87 14.46 -28.98
N ALA A 594 13.89 13.64 -29.26
CA ALA A 594 13.95 12.85 -30.48
C ALA A 594 12.98 11.65 -30.50
N ILE A 595 12.66 11.04 -29.35
CA ILE A 595 11.82 9.83 -29.32
C ILE A 595 10.36 10.22 -29.08
N VAL A 596 9.50 9.91 -30.05
CA VAL A 596 8.05 10.17 -29.99
C VAL A 596 7.26 8.89 -29.88
N THR A 597 6.40 8.82 -28.87
CA THR A 597 5.44 7.73 -28.66
C THR A 597 4.04 8.14 -29.09
N LYS A 598 3.36 7.28 -29.84
CA LYS A 598 1.97 7.45 -30.27
C LYS A 598 1.14 6.25 -29.84
N LEU A 599 -0.03 6.55 -29.27
CA LEU A 599 -1.11 5.59 -29.09
C LEU A 599 -1.80 5.39 -30.44
N LYS A 600 -1.93 4.14 -30.90
CA LYS A 600 -2.65 3.81 -32.16
C LYS A 600 -4.12 3.50 -31.91
N SER A 601 -4.44 3.00 -30.72
CA SER A 601 -5.81 2.79 -30.26
C SER A 601 -6.54 4.11 -30.02
N ASP A 602 -7.88 4.06 -29.99
CA ASP A 602 -8.71 5.19 -29.58
C ASP A 602 -8.33 5.63 -28.15
N SER A 603 -8.41 6.94 -27.87
CA SER A 603 -8.16 7.47 -26.53
C SER A 603 -9.16 6.98 -25.49
N LEU A 604 -10.26 6.34 -25.91
CA LEU A 604 -11.21 5.63 -25.05
C LEU A 604 -11.43 4.23 -25.62
N VAL A 605 -11.05 3.21 -24.86
CA VAL A 605 -11.27 1.80 -25.20
C VAL A 605 -12.24 1.18 -24.19
N SER A 606 -13.18 0.36 -24.67
CA SER A 606 -14.05 -0.41 -23.80
C SER A 606 -13.57 -1.86 -23.72
N VAL A 607 -13.41 -2.38 -22.51
CA VAL A 607 -13.11 -3.81 -22.26
C VAL A 607 -14.18 -4.41 -21.37
N LEU A 608 -14.38 -5.72 -21.43
CA LEU A 608 -15.22 -6.41 -20.45
C LEU A 608 -14.37 -6.73 -19.21
N GLU A 609 -14.98 -6.66 -18.03
CA GLU A 609 -14.39 -7.08 -16.76
C GLU A 609 -13.74 -8.47 -16.89
N GLY A 610 -12.49 -8.59 -16.42
CA GLY A 610 -11.69 -9.82 -16.50
C GLY A 610 -11.13 -10.17 -17.87
N ARG A 611 -11.34 -9.34 -18.91
CA ARG A 611 -10.71 -9.53 -20.24
C ARG A 611 -9.42 -8.70 -20.37
N PRO A 612 -8.41 -9.21 -21.09
CA PRO A 612 -7.19 -8.46 -21.33
C PRO A 612 -7.43 -7.24 -22.22
N LEU A 613 -6.78 -6.13 -21.90
CA LEU A 613 -6.67 -4.94 -22.73
C LEU A 613 -5.45 -5.06 -23.65
N THR A 614 -5.65 -4.89 -24.95
CA THR A 614 -4.54 -4.76 -25.91
C THR A 614 -4.34 -3.29 -26.25
N VAL A 615 -3.12 -2.79 -26.06
CA VAL A 615 -2.73 -1.41 -26.34
C VAL A 615 -1.72 -1.39 -27.47
N GLU A 616 -2.12 -0.84 -28.61
CA GLU A 616 -1.25 -0.69 -29.77
C GLU A 616 -0.46 0.61 -29.68
N TRP A 617 0.84 0.53 -29.93
CA TRP A 617 1.77 1.65 -29.79
C TRP A 617 2.72 1.76 -30.98
N GLU A 618 3.20 2.99 -31.22
CA GLU A 618 4.22 3.32 -32.21
C GLU A 618 5.26 4.24 -31.58
N VAL A 619 6.54 3.89 -31.69
CA VAL A 619 7.67 4.74 -31.26
C VAL A 619 8.54 5.08 -32.46
N SER A 620 8.88 6.36 -32.59
CA SER A 620 9.75 6.87 -33.66
C SER A 620 10.91 7.67 -33.09
N ASN A 621 12.11 7.47 -33.64
CA ASN A 621 13.26 8.34 -33.40
C ASN A 621 13.32 9.40 -34.51
N LEU A 622 12.94 10.63 -34.18
CA LEU A 622 12.96 11.82 -35.03
C LEU A 622 14.28 12.59 -34.95
N GLY A 623 15.23 12.15 -34.12
CA GLY A 623 16.55 12.78 -34.00
C GLY A 623 17.52 12.29 -35.06
N ASP A 624 18.69 12.94 -35.13
CA ASP A 624 19.72 12.68 -36.14
C ASP A 624 20.70 11.54 -35.76
N HIS A 625 20.55 10.97 -34.56
CA HIS A 625 21.41 9.92 -34.02
C HIS A 625 20.60 8.70 -33.57
N ALA A 626 21.24 7.53 -33.51
CA ALA A 626 20.64 6.35 -32.90
C ALA A 626 20.49 6.55 -31.38
N VAL A 627 19.44 5.98 -30.80
CA VAL A 627 19.18 5.97 -29.37
C VAL A 627 19.17 4.53 -28.90
N ASP A 628 20.08 4.19 -27.98
CA ASP A 628 20.17 2.85 -27.40
C ASP A 628 19.22 2.68 -26.22
N ARG A 629 18.96 1.41 -25.88
CA ARG A 629 18.20 1.01 -24.68
C ARG A 629 16.83 1.69 -24.57
N VAL A 630 16.10 1.75 -25.69
CA VAL A 630 14.74 2.29 -25.75
C VAL A 630 13.73 1.24 -25.31
N SER A 631 12.72 1.67 -24.56
CA SER A 631 11.56 0.88 -24.17
C SER A 631 10.26 1.67 -24.28
N VAL A 632 9.14 0.96 -24.32
CA VAL A 632 7.77 1.49 -24.23
C VAL A 632 7.14 1.00 -22.95
N PHE A 633 6.45 1.87 -22.23
CA PHE A 633 5.73 1.51 -21.02
C PHE A 633 4.29 1.99 -21.04
N LEU A 634 3.43 1.27 -20.33
CA LEU A 634 2.07 1.66 -20.00
C LEU A 634 1.92 1.66 -18.48
N ARG A 635 1.57 2.81 -17.89
CA ARG A 635 1.36 2.97 -16.44
C ARG A 635 -0.08 3.35 -16.12
N SER A 636 -0.48 3.19 -14.87
CA SER A 636 -1.79 3.56 -14.35
C SER A 636 -1.65 4.49 -13.16
N GLU A 637 -2.67 5.32 -12.91
CA GLU A 637 -2.84 6.04 -11.64
C GLU A 637 -3.43 5.17 -10.53
N ASN A 638 -4.16 4.11 -10.89
CA ASN A 638 -4.58 3.08 -9.95
C ASN A 638 -3.38 2.17 -9.62
N LEU A 639 -2.98 2.18 -8.33
CA LEU A 639 -1.87 1.40 -7.77
C LEU A 639 -2.04 -0.12 -7.92
N GLU A 640 -3.27 -0.61 -8.09
CA GLU A 640 -3.56 -2.03 -8.34
C GLU A 640 -3.19 -2.47 -9.77
N ILE A 641 -2.99 -1.52 -10.69
CA ILE A 641 -2.60 -1.81 -12.08
C ILE A 641 -1.10 -1.64 -12.22
N PRO A 642 -0.32 -2.73 -12.34
CA PRO A 642 1.12 -2.65 -12.49
C PRO A 642 1.51 -1.93 -13.78
N THR A 643 2.61 -1.18 -13.73
CA THR A 643 3.21 -0.65 -14.95
C THR A 643 3.80 -1.78 -15.79
N GLN A 644 3.44 -1.82 -17.06
CA GLN A 644 3.98 -2.76 -18.04
C GLN A 644 5.04 -2.08 -18.90
N GLU A 645 6.06 -2.83 -19.33
CA GLU A 645 7.12 -2.33 -20.20
C GLU A 645 7.51 -3.37 -21.25
N GLN A 646 7.89 -2.90 -22.45
CA GLN A 646 8.39 -3.69 -23.57
C GLN A 646 9.69 -3.09 -24.13
N LEU A 647 10.71 -3.94 -24.35
CA LEU A 647 12.03 -3.50 -24.77
C LEU A 647 12.16 -3.44 -26.28
N LEU A 648 12.68 -2.32 -26.78
CA LEU A 648 12.91 -2.10 -28.21
C LEU A 648 14.40 -2.22 -28.58
N GLY A 649 15.29 -1.85 -27.66
CA GLY A 649 16.73 -1.84 -27.90
C GLY A 649 17.18 -0.57 -28.61
N THR A 650 18.12 -0.69 -29.55
CA THR A 650 18.57 0.44 -30.36
C THR A 650 17.55 0.87 -31.41
N LEU A 651 17.17 2.15 -31.39
CA LEU A 651 16.33 2.79 -32.40
C LEU A 651 17.16 3.77 -33.24
N LYS A 652 17.37 3.45 -34.52
CA LYS A 652 18.15 4.28 -35.45
C LYS A 652 17.45 5.61 -35.75
N SER A 653 18.21 6.63 -36.14
CA SER A 653 17.64 7.89 -36.65
C SER A 653 16.63 7.62 -37.77
N GLY A 654 15.45 8.25 -37.68
CA GLY A 654 14.33 8.09 -38.60
C GLY A 654 13.57 6.77 -38.49
N GLN A 655 13.96 5.86 -37.60
CA GLN A 655 13.31 4.55 -37.46
C GLN A 655 12.01 4.65 -36.66
N THR A 656 10.99 3.94 -37.12
CA THR A 656 9.72 3.73 -36.40
C THR A 656 9.54 2.24 -36.11
N ILE A 657 9.25 1.91 -34.85
CA ILE A 657 8.86 0.58 -34.40
C ILE A 657 7.41 0.61 -33.94
N ARG A 658 6.68 -0.47 -34.18
CA ARG A 658 5.29 -0.68 -33.77
C ARG A 658 5.19 -1.97 -32.99
N GLY A 659 4.26 -2.01 -32.05
CA GLY A 659 3.95 -3.22 -31.31
C GLY A 659 2.65 -3.08 -30.56
N GLU A 660 2.35 -4.11 -29.78
CA GLU A 660 1.17 -4.20 -28.94
C GLU A 660 1.61 -4.64 -27.54
N MET A 661 0.91 -4.14 -26.52
CA MET A 661 1.09 -4.53 -25.14
C MET A 661 -0.24 -5.08 -24.62
N ILE A 662 -0.21 -6.32 -24.12
CA ILE A 662 -1.39 -6.98 -23.56
C ILE A 662 -1.35 -6.86 -22.05
N LEU A 663 -2.41 -6.29 -21.46
CA LEU A 663 -2.61 -6.14 -20.02
C LEU A 663 -3.75 -7.03 -19.58
N ASP A 664 -3.46 -8.02 -18.75
CA ASP A 664 -4.49 -8.76 -18.04
C ASP A 664 -5.02 -7.88 -16.89
N LEU A 665 -6.15 -7.22 -17.13
CA LEU A 665 -6.77 -6.32 -16.17
C LEU A 665 -7.80 -7.10 -15.34
N GLU A 666 -7.48 -7.39 -14.08
CA GLU A 666 -8.44 -7.89 -13.08
C GLU A 666 -9.25 -6.73 -12.45
N LEU A 667 -9.57 -5.72 -13.25
CA LEU A 667 -10.28 -4.54 -12.75
C LEU A 667 -11.77 -4.80 -12.67
N PRO A 668 -12.44 -4.38 -11.59
CA PRO A 668 -13.90 -4.43 -11.51
C PRO A 668 -14.52 -3.49 -12.54
N ALA A 669 -15.75 -3.80 -12.94
CA ALA A 669 -16.49 -2.89 -13.82
C ALA A 669 -16.74 -1.53 -13.14
N ASN A 670 -16.41 -0.47 -13.86
CA ASN A 670 -16.54 0.90 -13.39
C ASN A 670 -17.27 1.74 -14.46
N PRO A 671 -18.34 2.49 -14.10
CA PRO A 671 -18.97 3.43 -15.03
C PRO A 671 -18.03 4.55 -15.47
N SER A 672 -17.00 4.86 -14.69
CA SER A 672 -15.92 5.78 -15.05
C SER A 672 -14.72 5.02 -15.66
N PRO A 673 -14.14 5.48 -16.78
CA PRO A 673 -12.94 4.87 -17.34
C PRO A 673 -11.71 4.99 -16.43
N TYR A 674 -10.86 3.97 -16.41
CA TYR A 674 -9.52 4.04 -15.82
C TYR A 674 -8.56 4.82 -16.74
N SER A 675 -7.69 5.63 -16.18
CA SER A 675 -6.65 6.34 -16.94
C SER A 675 -5.32 5.58 -16.94
N LEU A 676 -4.89 5.18 -18.13
CA LEU A 676 -3.58 4.59 -18.40
C LEU A 676 -2.73 5.55 -19.23
N PHE A 677 -1.43 5.62 -18.97
CA PHE A 677 -0.50 6.51 -19.67
C PHE A 677 0.56 5.72 -20.41
N LEU A 678 0.53 5.81 -21.74
CA LEU A 678 1.53 5.23 -22.64
C LEU A 678 2.70 6.22 -22.83
N GLY A 679 3.93 5.73 -22.74
CA GLY A 679 5.12 6.54 -23.00
C GLY A 679 6.33 5.70 -23.40
N SER A 680 7.43 6.39 -23.72
CA SER A 680 8.75 5.78 -23.98
C SER A 680 9.76 6.16 -22.91
N SER A 681 10.73 5.28 -22.73
CA SER A 681 11.84 5.43 -21.79
C SER A 681 13.16 5.17 -22.50
N ILE A 682 14.19 5.88 -22.07
CA ILE A 682 15.58 5.64 -22.45
C ILE A 682 16.27 5.16 -21.19
N GLU A 683 16.89 3.99 -21.23
CA GLU A 683 17.68 3.48 -20.11
C GLU A 683 16.89 3.28 -18.79
N GLY A 684 15.56 3.13 -18.85
CA GLY A 684 14.69 3.05 -17.68
C GLY A 684 14.15 4.40 -17.19
N TRP A 685 14.62 5.51 -17.78
CA TRP A 685 14.14 6.86 -17.48
C TRP A 685 13.02 7.31 -18.42
N PRO A 686 11.83 7.64 -17.89
CA PRO A 686 10.72 8.08 -18.72
C PRO A 686 11.00 9.44 -19.38
N VAL A 687 10.64 9.55 -20.66
CA VAL A 687 10.55 10.83 -21.36
C VAL A 687 9.18 11.45 -21.04
N MET A 688 9.05 12.00 -19.82
CA MET A 688 7.74 12.36 -19.21
C MET A 688 6.89 13.34 -20.04
N LYS A 689 7.51 14.25 -20.80
CA LYS A 689 6.79 15.27 -21.60
C LYS A 689 6.02 14.71 -22.81
N GLN A 690 6.09 13.40 -23.06
CA GLN A 690 5.55 12.77 -24.27
C GLN A 690 4.54 11.65 -24.01
N GLN A 691 3.93 11.61 -22.82
CA GLN A 691 2.94 10.57 -22.51
C GLN A 691 1.60 10.83 -23.18
N LYS A 692 0.89 9.75 -23.49
CA LYS A 692 -0.46 9.75 -24.05
C LYS A 692 -1.39 9.00 -23.12
N GLU A 693 -2.50 9.66 -22.76
CA GLU A 693 -3.54 9.05 -21.96
C GLU A 693 -4.42 8.13 -22.84
N LEU A 694 -4.70 6.96 -22.31
CA LEU A 694 -5.66 5.98 -22.77
C LEU A 694 -6.68 5.79 -21.64
N ARG A 695 -7.93 6.13 -21.91
CA ARG A 695 -9.04 5.89 -20.99
C ARG A 695 -9.64 4.51 -21.27
N VAL A 696 -9.83 3.71 -20.24
CA VAL A 696 -10.27 2.31 -20.35
C VAL A 696 -11.56 2.13 -19.59
N LEU A 697 -12.68 2.02 -20.30
CA LEU A 697 -13.99 1.74 -19.72
C LEU A 697 -14.15 0.23 -19.52
N VAL A 698 -14.11 -0.23 -18.28
CA VAL A 698 -14.36 -1.64 -17.95
C VAL A 698 -15.85 -1.84 -17.75
N LYS A 699 -16.48 -2.52 -18.70
CA LYS A 699 -17.90 -2.85 -18.67
C LYS A 699 -18.13 -4.15 -17.92
N THR A 700 -19.24 -4.23 -17.20
CA THR A 700 -19.66 -5.44 -16.50
C THR A 700 -19.81 -6.59 -17.49
N SER A 701 -18.95 -7.59 -17.34
CA SER A 701 -19.24 -8.93 -17.82
C SER A 701 -20.47 -9.39 -17.05
N HIS A 702 -21.58 -9.74 -17.72
CA HIS A 702 -22.67 -10.39 -17.00
C HIS A 702 -22.06 -11.67 -16.43
N LYS A 703 -21.97 -11.77 -15.09
CA LYS A 703 -21.48 -12.96 -14.40
C LYS A 703 -22.70 -13.78 -13.99
N PRO A 704 -22.61 -15.12 -14.06
CA PRO A 704 -23.69 -15.94 -13.58
C PRO A 704 -23.92 -15.68 -12.09
N GLN A 705 -25.18 -15.61 -11.67
CA GLN A 705 -25.57 -15.48 -10.27
C GLN A 705 -25.89 -16.87 -9.77
N LEU A 706 -25.03 -17.43 -8.94
CA LEU A 706 -25.21 -18.75 -8.36
C LEU A 706 -25.67 -18.63 -6.92
N SER A 707 -26.64 -19.43 -6.54
CA SER A 707 -27.02 -19.68 -5.16
C SER A 707 -26.83 -21.14 -4.83
N PHE A 708 -26.65 -21.44 -3.55
CA PHE A 708 -26.48 -22.81 -3.10
C PHE A 708 -27.11 -23.09 -1.75
N ASP A 709 -27.45 -24.35 -1.58
CA ASP A 709 -27.91 -24.92 -0.32
C ASP A 709 -27.21 -26.26 -0.06
N ILE A 710 -27.08 -26.63 1.22
CA ILE A 710 -26.46 -27.89 1.64
C ILE A 710 -27.50 -28.68 2.43
N SER A 711 -27.71 -29.92 2.02
CA SER A 711 -28.52 -30.90 2.73
C SER A 711 -27.72 -32.16 3.04
N LEU A 712 -28.05 -32.79 4.17
CA LEU A 712 -27.48 -34.09 4.56
C LEU A 712 -28.39 -35.21 4.07
N VAL A 713 -27.81 -36.20 3.38
CA VAL A 713 -28.48 -37.44 2.99
C VAL A 713 -27.74 -38.60 3.63
N ASP A 714 -28.41 -39.27 4.54
CA ASP A 714 -27.91 -40.47 5.21
C ASP A 714 -28.23 -41.70 4.34
N GLU A 715 -27.22 -42.49 3.99
CA GLU A 715 -27.39 -43.72 3.22
C GLU A 715 -27.18 -44.96 4.10
N GLN A 716 -28.28 -45.68 4.36
CA GLN A 716 -28.35 -46.95 5.09
C GLN A 716 -27.48 -47.03 6.35
N GLY A 717 -27.95 -46.41 7.44
CA GLY A 717 -27.42 -46.72 8.76
C GLY A 717 -27.87 -45.78 9.87
N GLY A 718 -28.20 -44.54 9.57
CA GLY A 718 -28.68 -43.60 10.58
C GLY A 718 -30.19 -43.36 10.54
N HIS A 719 -30.60 -42.46 11.42
CA HIS A 719 -31.97 -42.00 11.52
C HIS A 719 -32.13 -40.83 10.54
N GLU A 720 -33.18 -40.78 9.72
CA GLU A 720 -33.49 -39.64 8.83
C GLU A 720 -33.89 -38.36 9.63
N ASP A 721 -33.23 -38.10 10.76
CA ASP A 721 -33.46 -36.99 11.68
C ASP A 721 -32.48 -35.83 11.48
N GLY A 722 -31.51 -35.98 10.55
CA GLY A 722 -30.52 -34.96 10.22
C GLY A 722 -29.40 -34.83 11.25
N ILE A 723 -29.16 -35.87 12.04
CA ILE A 723 -28.14 -35.92 13.08
C ILE A 723 -27.16 -37.05 12.78
N LEU A 724 -25.86 -36.72 12.71
CA LEU A 724 -24.82 -37.70 12.43
C LEU A 724 -24.44 -38.53 13.68
N GLU A 725 -24.37 -39.84 13.53
CA GLU A 725 -23.95 -40.79 14.56
C GLU A 725 -22.51 -41.32 14.36
N PRO A 726 -21.82 -41.79 15.41
CA PRO A 726 -20.47 -42.31 15.30
C PRO A 726 -20.39 -43.53 14.36
N GLY A 727 -19.50 -43.49 13.37
CA GLY A 727 -19.33 -44.56 12.38
C GLY A 727 -20.28 -44.48 11.18
N GLU A 728 -21.19 -43.50 11.15
CA GLU A 728 -22.13 -43.31 10.06
C GLU A 728 -21.44 -42.81 8.79
N LYS A 729 -21.98 -43.20 7.63
CA LYS A 729 -21.60 -42.64 6.34
C LYS A 729 -22.78 -41.85 5.80
N ALA A 730 -22.50 -40.63 5.36
CA ALA A 730 -23.53 -39.77 4.79
C ALA A 730 -23.00 -39.07 3.55
N ILE A 731 -23.90 -38.41 2.84
CA ILE A 731 -23.62 -37.61 1.65
C ILE A 731 -24.08 -36.19 1.95
N LEU A 732 -23.18 -35.22 1.82
CA LEU A 732 -23.55 -33.83 1.75
C LEU A 732 -23.92 -33.49 0.31
N GLU A 733 -25.20 -33.21 0.09
CA GLU A 733 -25.73 -32.73 -1.17
C GLU A 733 -25.66 -31.22 -1.20
N VAL A 734 -24.91 -30.69 -2.15
CA VAL A 734 -24.86 -29.26 -2.43
C VAL A 734 -25.70 -29.00 -3.67
N SER A 735 -26.85 -28.36 -3.49
CA SER A 735 -27.71 -27.93 -4.60
C SER A 735 -27.25 -26.56 -5.09
N LEU A 736 -26.87 -26.47 -6.36
CA LEU A 736 -26.37 -25.26 -7.02
C LEU A 736 -27.36 -24.78 -8.07
N LEU A 737 -27.93 -23.60 -7.85
CA LEU A 737 -28.87 -22.96 -8.77
C LEU A 737 -28.20 -21.79 -9.49
N ASN A 738 -28.29 -21.75 -10.81
CA ASN A 738 -27.98 -20.56 -11.59
C ASN A 738 -29.23 -19.68 -11.73
N GLU A 739 -29.26 -18.57 -10.99
CA GLU A 739 -30.34 -17.59 -10.95
C GLU A 739 -30.24 -16.53 -12.06
N SER A 740 -29.16 -16.51 -12.82
CA SER A 740 -28.94 -15.53 -13.89
C SER A 740 -29.48 -15.96 -15.25
N ASP A 741 -29.54 -15.01 -16.18
CA ASP A 741 -29.97 -15.17 -17.57
C ASP A 741 -28.87 -15.68 -18.52
N ILE A 742 -27.73 -16.09 -17.98
CA ILE A 742 -26.58 -16.63 -18.74
C ILE A 742 -26.10 -17.97 -18.16
N GLU A 743 -25.40 -18.77 -18.95
CA GLU A 743 -24.79 -20.03 -18.49
C GLU A 743 -23.52 -19.76 -17.66
N ALA A 744 -23.20 -20.66 -16.73
CA ALA A 744 -21.95 -20.65 -15.97
C ALA A 744 -21.06 -21.82 -16.41
N HIS A 745 -19.76 -21.60 -16.60
CA HIS A 745 -18.82 -22.63 -17.03
C HIS A 745 -17.79 -22.94 -15.94
N ASP A 746 -17.30 -24.19 -15.95
CA ASP A 746 -16.30 -24.70 -15.00
C ASP A 746 -16.62 -24.37 -13.52
N VAL A 747 -17.90 -24.46 -13.15
CA VAL A 747 -18.38 -24.24 -11.79
C VAL A 747 -17.86 -25.36 -10.91
N LYS A 748 -16.87 -25.06 -10.07
CA LYS A 748 -16.29 -25.97 -9.12
C LYS A 748 -16.90 -25.72 -7.73
N ALA A 749 -17.28 -26.81 -7.08
CA ALA A 749 -17.73 -26.84 -5.70
C ALA A 749 -16.68 -27.57 -4.87
N SER A 750 -16.22 -26.95 -3.79
CA SER A 750 -15.16 -27.47 -2.94
C SER A 750 -15.58 -27.46 -1.47
N LEU A 751 -15.36 -28.58 -0.77
CA LEU A 751 -15.72 -28.76 0.63
C LEU A 751 -14.47 -28.80 1.51
N ALA A 752 -14.33 -27.85 2.42
CA ALA A 752 -13.28 -27.79 3.43
C ALA A 752 -13.75 -28.44 4.73
N ASN A 753 -12.95 -29.37 5.27
CA ASN A 753 -13.18 -29.98 6.58
C ASN A 753 -12.66 -29.06 7.69
N LEU A 754 -13.56 -28.55 8.54
CA LEU A 754 -13.23 -27.73 9.72
C LEU A 754 -13.39 -28.50 11.05
N SER A 755 -13.71 -29.80 10.97
CA SER A 755 -14.07 -30.67 12.10
C SER A 755 -12.98 -31.66 12.53
N GLY A 756 -11.86 -31.71 11.82
CA GLY A 756 -10.76 -32.66 12.09
C GLY A 756 -11.09 -34.09 11.65
N LYS A 757 -10.45 -35.10 12.27
CA LYS A 757 -10.70 -36.51 11.94
C LYS A 757 -12.06 -37.05 12.41
N GLN A 758 -12.87 -36.26 13.12
CA GLN A 758 -14.25 -36.63 13.42
C GLN A 758 -15.07 -36.90 12.16
N VAL A 759 -14.72 -36.26 11.04
CA VAL A 759 -15.33 -36.49 9.74
C VAL A 759 -14.24 -36.65 8.70
N GLU A 760 -14.26 -37.76 7.98
CA GLU A 760 -13.38 -38.00 6.85
C GLU A 760 -14.11 -37.68 5.54
N ILE A 761 -13.41 -37.01 4.62
CA ILE A 761 -13.88 -36.76 3.24
C ILE A 761 -13.00 -37.62 2.31
N PRO A 762 -13.46 -38.80 1.88
CA PRO A 762 -12.69 -39.70 1.05
C PRO A 762 -12.53 -39.15 -0.39
N GLU A 763 -11.29 -38.87 -0.76
CA GLU A 763 -10.75 -38.76 -2.13
C GLU A 763 -11.28 -37.67 -3.08
N LYS A 764 -12.43 -37.01 -2.85
CA LYS A 764 -12.92 -35.91 -3.70
C LYS A 764 -13.34 -34.69 -2.88
N VAL A 765 -12.41 -33.75 -2.72
CA VAL A 765 -12.61 -32.48 -1.98
C VAL A 765 -13.31 -31.43 -2.86
N SER A 766 -13.34 -31.63 -4.18
CA SER A 766 -13.96 -30.73 -5.12
C SER A 766 -14.54 -31.42 -6.34
N GLU A 767 -15.63 -30.89 -6.88
CA GLU A 767 -16.29 -31.36 -8.10
C GLU A 767 -16.50 -30.19 -9.06
N THR A 768 -16.15 -30.37 -10.32
CA THR A 768 -16.29 -29.36 -11.37
C THR A 768 -17.45 -29.72 -12.30
N ILE A 769 -18.39 -28.79 -12.43
CA ILE A 769 -19.51 -28.81 -13.36
C ILE A 769 -19.10 -28.00 -14.57
N GLN A 770 -18.91 -28.67 -15.71
CA GLN A 770 -18.44 -28.04 -16.94
C GLN A 770 -19.37 -26.92 -17.44
N THR A 771 -20.69 -27.08 -17.29
CA THR A 771 -21.67 -26.06 -17.69
C THR A 771 -22.94 -26.17 -16.86
N LEU A 772 -23.40 -25.04 -16.31
CA LEU A 772 -24.65 -24.90 -15.55
C LEU A 772 -25.54 -23.85 -16.22
N GLY A 773 -26.55 -24.33 -16.95
CA GLY A 773 -27.46 -23.47 -17.71
C GLY A 773 -28.36 -22.59 -16.84
N THR A 774 -28.89 -21.52 -17.43
CA THR A 774 -29.85 -20.58 -16.81
C THR A 774 -31.04 -21.29 -16.16
N GLY A 775 -31.30 -20.96 -14.90
CA GLY A 775 -32.40 -21.53 -14.10
C GLY A 775 -32.26 -23.03 -13.81
N LYS A 776 -31.11 -23.65 -14.11
CA LYS A 776 -30.85 -25.06 -13.81
C LYS A 776 -30.28 -25.22 -12.42
N ASN A 777 -30.67 -26.32 -11.78
CA ASN A 777 -30.13 -26.78 -10.52
C ASN A 777 -29.28 -28.04 -10.77
N VAL A 778 -28.09 -28.11 -10.18
CA VAL A 778 -27.23 -29.31 -10.17
C VAL A 778 -26.89 -29.65 -8.74
N VAL A 779 -26.96 -30.94 -8.41
CA VAL A 779 -26.59 -31.44 -7.07
C VAL A 779 -25.21 -32.08 -7.13
N VAL A 780 -24.29 -31.57 -6.32
CA VAL A 780 -22.97 -32.14 -6.08
C VAL A 780 -23.02 -32.97 -4.80
N ARG A 781 -22.42 -34.15 -4.82
CA ARG A 781 -22.47 -35.10 -3.70
C ARG A 781 -21.09 -35.30 -3.11
N PHE A 782 -20.89 -34.84 -1.87
CA PHE A 782 -19.67 -35.09 -1.12
C PHE A 782 -19.89 -36.23 -0.13
N PRO A 783 -19.34 -37.44 -0.38
CA PRO A 783 -19.39 -38.49 0.61
C PRO A 783 -18.59 -38.05 1.84
N ILE A 784 -19.15 -38.28 3.02
CA ILE A 784 -18.51 -38.06 4.29
C ILE A 784 -18.63 -39.33 5.14
N SER A 785 -17.67 -39.56 6.03
CA SER A 785 -17.71 -40.66 6.99
C SER A 785 -17.40 -40.12 8.37
N VAL A 786 -18.31 -40.35 9.32
CA VAL A 786 -18.12 -39.94 10.71
C VAL A 786 -17.28 -40.99 11.42
N SER A 787 -16.25 -40.53 12.11
CA SER A 787 -15.39 -41.40 12.91
C SER A 787 -16.16 -42.10 14.03
N GLU A 788 -15.74 -43.31 14.38
CA GLU A 788 -16.25 -44.01 15.56
C GLU A 788 -15.91 -43.29 16.89
N GLU A 789 -14.98 -42.34 16.85
CA GLU A 789 -14.52 -41.49 17.96
C GLU A 789 -15.03 -40.04 17.83
N LEU A 790 -16.35 -39.88 17.76
CA LEU A 790 -17.00 -38.57 17.73
C LEU A 790 -17.04 -37.92 19.13
N ILE A 791 -16.55 -36.68 19.26
CA ILE A 791 -16.43 -35.97 20.55
C ILE A 791 -17.16 -34.61 20.61
N SER A 792 -17.61 -34.08 19.47
CA SER A 792 -18.38 -32.83 19.36
C SER A 792 -19.84 -33.12 18.99
N ASN A 793 -20.76 -32.27 19.49
CA ASN A 793 -22.18 -32.27 19.06
C ASN A 793 -22.39 -31.57 17.72
N ASP A 794 -21.40 -30.80 17.28
CA ASP A 794 -21.48 -29.86 16.18
C ASP A 794 -20.28 -30.10 15.25
N LEU A 795 -20.55 -30.26 13.96
CA LEU A 795 -19.57 -30.53 12.90
C LEU A 795 -19.65 -29.39 11.88
N HIS A 796 -18.51 -28.71 11.67
CA HIS A 796 -18.39 -27.55 10.80
C HIS A 796 -17.69 -27.90 9.48
N PHE A 797 -18.20 -27.29 8.41
CA PHE A 797 -17.72 -27.47 7.04
C PHE A 797 -17.72 -26.12 6.32
N GLY A 798 -16.66 -25.83 5.59
CA GLY A 798 -16.63 -24.69 4.68
C GLY A 798 -16.99 -25.13 3.27
N LEU A 799 -17.96 -24.50 2.62
CA LEU A 799 -18.22 -24.69 1.20
C LEU A 799 -17.73 -23.49 0.40
N THR A 800 -16.98 -23.74 -0.66
CA THR A 800 -16.56 -22.75 -1.66
C THR A 800 -17.13 -23.14 -3.02
N ILE A 801 -17.77 -22.20 -3.71
CA ILE A 801 -18.19 -22.33 -5.11
C ILE A 801 -17.39 -21.33 -5.94
N ASP A 802 -16.55 -21.85 -6.84
CA ASP A 802 -15.76 -21.11 -7.81
C ASP A 802 -16.26 -21.38 -9.23
N ALA A 803 -16.16 -20.41 -10.13
CA ALA A 803 -16.47 -20.57 -11.56
C ALA A 803 -15.47 -19.71 -12.35
N GLU A 804 -15.21 -20.04 -13.62
CA GLU A 804 -14.27 -19.27 -14.44
C GLU A 804 -14.70 -17.80 -14.57
N GLU A 805 -16.01 -17.55 -14.55
CA GLU A 805 -16.58 -16.20 -14.63
C GLU A 805 -16.59 -15.45 -13.29
N TYR A 806 -16.28 -16.10 -12.16
CA TYR A 806 -16.16 -15.44 -10.87
C TYR A 806 -14.73 -14.93 -10.62
N LEU A 807 -14.62 -13.66 -10.22
CA LEU A 807 -13.37 -13.09 -9.70
C LEU A 807 -13.15 -13.46 -8.23
N VAL A 808 -14.23 -13.70 -7.48
CA VAL A 808 -14.20 -14.10 -6.07
C VAL A 808 -15.18 -15.24 -5.88
N PRO A 809 -14.76 -16.37 -5.30
CA PRO A 809 -15.65 -17.51 -5.11
C PRO A 809 -16.65 -17.26 -3.98
N LEU A 810 -17.85 -17.82 -4.10
CA LEU A 810 -18.88 -17.77 -3.07
C LEU A 810 -18.52 -18.73 -1.94
N LYS A 811 -18.57 -18.29 -0.69
CA LYS A 811 -18.17 -19.09 0.47
C LYS A 811 -19.22 -19.07 1.58
N ARG A 812 -19.45 -20.21 2.22
CA ARG A 812 -20.34 -20.32 3.39
C ARG A 812 -19.87 -21.38 4.36
N ASP A 813 -19.89 -21.07 5.65
CA ASP A 813 -19.75 -22.05 6.72
C ASP A 813 -21.10 -22.74 6.95
N HIS A 814 -21.06 -24.05 7.13
CA HIS A 814 -22.22 -24.90 7.36
C HIS A 814 -22.00 -25.77 8.59
N LEU A 815 -23.03 -25.87 9.42
CA LEU A 815 -23.01 -26.59 10.69
C LEU A 815 -24.00 -27.76 10.64
N LEU A 816 -23.50 -28.96 10.94
CA LEU A 816 -24.30 -30.18 11.11
C LEU A 816 -24.30 -30.62 12.56
N LYS A 817 -25.41 -31.19 13.01
CA LYS A 817 -25.54 -31.77 14.35
C LYS A 817 -25.07 -33.21 14.36
N ALA A 818 -24.51 -33.64 15.48
CA ALA A 818 -24.04 -35.00 15.68
C ALA A 818 -24.26 -35.48 17.14
N ILE A 819 -24.38 -36.79 17.36
CA ILE A 819 -24.50 -37.39 18.70
C ILE A 819 -23.14 -37.96 19.10
N PRO A 820 -22.42 -37.37 20.09
CA PRO A 820 -21.16 -37.93 20.53
C PRO A 820 -21.37 -39.29 21.16
N LYS A 821 -20.38 -40.16 21.00
CA LYS A 821 -20.35 -41.44 21.71
C LYS A 821 -20.28 -41.16 23.21
N ARG A 822 -21.28 -41.64 23.98
CA ARG A 822 -21.21 -41.57 25.44
C ARG A 822 -19.96 -42.31 25.91
N ARG A 823 -19.03 -41.58 26.55
CA ARG A 823 -17.86 -42.17 27.20
C ARG A 823 -18.24 -43.04 28.38
#